data_AF-A0A8B8VB23-F1
#
_entry.id   AF-A0A8B8VB23-F1
#
_cell.length_a   1.000
_cell.length_b   1.000
_cell.length_c   1.000
_cell.angle_alpha   90.00
_cell.angle_beta   90.00
_cell.angle_gamma   90.00
#
_symmetry.space_group_name_H-M   'P 1'
#
loop_
_entity.id
_entity.type
_entity.pdbx_description
1 polymer ?
#
loop_
_entity_poly.entity_id
_entity_poly.type
_entity_poly.pdbx_seq_one_letter_code
_entity_poly.pdbx_strand_id
1 'polypeptide(L)'
;MASEEASLRALESLMTEFFHDCTTNERKREIEELLNNFAQQIGAWRFCLYFLSSTRNDYVMMYSLTVFENLINKMWLGVPSQDKMEIRSCLPKLLLAHHKTLPYFIRNKLCKVIVDIGRQDWPMFYHDFFTNILQLIQSPVTTPLGLIMLKTTSEELACPREDLSVARKEELRKLLLEQVQTVLGLLTGILETVWDKHSVTAATPPPSPTSGESGDLLSNLLQSPSSAKLLNQPIPILDVESEYICSLALECLAHLFSWIPLSASITPSLLTTIFHFARFGCDIRARKMASVNGSSQNCVLGQERGRLGVLAMSCINELMSKNCVPMEFEEYLLRMFQQTFYLLQKITKDNNAHTVKSRLEELDESYIEKFTDFLRLFVSVHLRRIESYSQFPVVEFLTLLFKYTFHQPTHEGYFSCLDIWTLFLDYLTSKIKSRLGDKEAVLNRYEDALVLLLTEVLNRIQFRYNQAQLEELDDETLDDDFPVLQDNLEVYLGLQQFIVTSASGHRLNITAENDCRRLHCSLRDLSSLLQAVGRLAEYFIGDVFAVRFSDALTVVERLVKVTLYGSQIKLYNIETAVPSVLKPDLIDVHAQSLAALQAYSHWLAQYCSEAHRQNTQQFVTLISTTMDAVTPLISTKVQDKLLLSACHLLVSLATTVRPVFLISIPAVQKVFNRITDASAQRLVDKAQVLVCRALSNILLLPWPNLPENEQQWPVRSINHASLISALSRDYHNLKPNAVAPQRKMPLDDTKVIIHQTLSVLEDIVENISGESTKSRQICYQSLQESVQVSLALFPAFIHQSDVTDEMLSFFLTLFRGLRVQMGVPFTEQIIQTFLNMFTREQLAESILHEGSTGCRVVEKFLKILQVVVQEPGQVFKPFLPSIISLCMEQVYPIIAEHPSPDVKAELFELLFRTLHHNWRYFFRSTVLASVQRGIAEEQMENEPQFSAIMQVMGQSW
;
A
#
# COMPACT_ATOMS: atom_id res chain seq x y z
N MET A 1 39.60 -30.78 -35.76
CA MET A 1 38.46 -31.49 -36.38
C MET A 1 38.08 -32.74 -35.60
N ALA A 2 38.83 -33.85 -35.69
CA ALA A 2 38.41 -35.13 -35.07
C ALA A 2 38.15 -35.08 -33.54
N SER A 3 38.88 -34.23 -32.80
CA SER A 3 38.64 -34.00 -31.37
C SER A 3 37.36 -33.19 -31.13
N GLU A 4 37.14 -32.12 -31.89
CA GLU A 4 36.00 -31.20 -31.72
C GLU A 4 34.66 -31.87 -32.05
N GLU A 5 34.64 -32.73 -33.08
CA GLU A 5 33.44 -33.49 -33.45
C GLU A 5 33.08 -34.54 -32.39
N ALA A 6 34.07 -35.19 -31.77
CA ALA A 6 33.85 -36.09 -30.65
C ALA A 6 33.32 -35.34 -29.40
N SER A 7 33.90 -34.18 -29.08
CA SER A 7 33.41 -33.30 -28.01
C SER A 7 31.99 -32.80 -28.26
N LEU A 8 31.64 -32.47 -29.50
CA LEU A 8 30.28 -32.03 -29.87
C LEU A 8 29.25 -33.12 -29.58
N ARG A 9 29.48 -34.35 -30.07
CA ARG A 9 28.56 -35.48 -29.86
C ARG A 9 28.41 -35.83 -28.37
N ALA A 10 29.49 -35.73 -27.59
CA ALA A 10 29.44 -35.92 -26.14
C ALA A 10 28.59 -34.85 -25.45
N LEU A 11 28.75 -33.58 -25.84
CA LEU A 11 27.97 -32.46 -25.29
C LEU A 11 26.49 -32.51 -25.70
N GLU A 12 26.18 -32.92 -26.93
CA GLU A 12 24.80 -33.17 -27.39
C GLU A 12 24.13 -34.28 -26.57
N SER A 13 24.86 -35.36 -26.25
CA SER A 13 24.37 -36.44 -25.39
C SER A 13 24.09 -35.95 -23.96
N LEU A 14 25.04 -35.22 -23.35
CA LEU A 14 24.90 -34.71 -21.97
C LEU A 14 23.77 -33.69 -21.83
N MET A 15 23.61 -32.78 -22.81
CA MET A 15 22.49 -31.83 -22.83
C MET A 15 21.15 -32.52 -22.96
N THR A 16 21.07 -33.54 -23.83
CA THR A 16 19.83 -34.30 -24.03
C THR A 16 19.50 -35.15 -22.79
N GLU A 17 20.50 -35.72 -22.11
CA GLU A 17 20.34 -36.41 -20.83
C GLU A 17 19.86 -35.46 -19.72
N PHE A 18 20.44 -34.26 -19.61
CA PHE A 18 20.08 -33.29 -18.57
C PHE A 18 18.61 -32.85 -18.61
N PHE A 19 18.07 -32.60 -19.81
CA PHE A 19 16.68 -32.17 -20.01
C PHE A 19 15.67 -33.32 -20.17
N HIS A 20 16.09 -34.59 -19.98
CA HIS A 20 15.18 -35.74 -20.08
C HIS A 20 14.38 -35.95 -18.78
N ASP A 21 13.08 -36.28 -18.90
CA ASP A 21 12.14 -36.40 -17.77
C ASP A 21 12.56 -37.45 -16.72
N CYS A 22 13.26 -38.51 -17.15
CA CYS A 22 13.70 -39.60 -16.28
C CYS A 22 15.02 -39.32 -15.52
N THR A 23 15.66 -38.17 -15.70
CA THR A 23 16.99 -37.89 -15.13
C THR A 23 16.89 -37.39 -13.68
N THR A 24 17.56 -38.07 -12.75
CA THR A 24 17.50 -37.78 -11.31
C THR A 24 18.18 -36.45 -10.95
N ASN A 25 17.77 -35.84 -9.82
CA ASN A 25 18.38 -34.60 -9.34
C ASN A 25 19.87 -34.75 -9.00
N GLU A 26 20.30 -35.92 -8.55
CA GLU A 26 21.71 -36.25 -8.33
C GLU A 26 22.49 -36.23 -9.64
N ARG A 27 21.97 -36.92 -10.67
CA ARG A 27 22.59 -36.97 -12.00
C ARG A 27 22.63 -35.60 -12.69
N LYS A 28 21.60 -34.77 -12.49
CA LYS A 28 21.59 -33.37 -12.99
C LYS A 28 22.74 -32.55 -12.40
N ARG A 29 23.03 -32.68 -11.10
CA ARG A 29 24.17 -32.02 -10.45
C ARG A 29 25.52 -32.49 -10.99
N GLU A 30 25.70 -33.80 -11.20
CA GLU A 30 26.92 -34.33 -11.83
C GLU A 30 27.16 -33.72 -13.23
N ILE A 31 26.11 -33.62 -14.04
CA ILE A 31 26.18 -33.03 -15.38
C ILE A 31 26.50 -31.53 -15.29
N GLU A 32 25.87 -30.78 -14.36
CA GLU A 32 26.19 -29.37 -14.09
C GLU A 32 27.66 -29.17 -13.69
N GLU A 33 28.23 -30.02 -12.83
CA GLU A 33 29.64 -29.97 -12.46
C GLU A 33 30.55 -30.22 -13.68
N LEU A 34 30.27 -31.22 -14.50
CA LEU A 34 31.03 -31.49 -15.74
C LEU A 34 31.01 -30.32 -16.72
N LEU A 35 29.85 -29.67 -16.88
CA LEU A 35 29.66 -28.50 -17.73
C LEU A 35 30.41 -27.28 -17.17
N ASN A 36 30.26 -26.99 -15.87
CA ASN A 36 31.01 -25.92 -15.22
C ASN A 36 32.52 -26.11 -15.33
N ASN A 37 33.01 -27.34 -15.17
CA ASN A 37 34.42 -27.69 -15.36
C ASN A 37 34.89 -27.47 -16.80
N PHE A 38 34.08 -27.80 -17.82
CA PHE A 38 34.40 -27.49 -19.23
C PHE A 38 34.44 -25.99 -19.49
N ALA A 39 33.45 -25.23 -19.00
CA ALA A 39 33.34 -23.79 -19.23
C ALA A 39 34.51 -22.98 -18.63
N GLN A 40 35.19 -23.53 -17.62
CA GLN A 40 36.39 -22.94 -17.00
C GLN A 40 37.70 -23.25 -17.75
N GLN A 41 37.71 -24.16 -18.74
CA GLN A 41 38.93 -24.53 -19.46
C GLN A 41 39.43 -23.40 -20.39
N ILE A 42 40.74 -23.17 -20.36
CA ILE A 42 41.39 -22.20 -21.24
C ILE A 42 41.19 -22.63 -22.70
N GLY A 43 40.51 -21.79 -23.48
CA GLY A 43 40.21 -22.06 -24.89
C GLY A 43 38.90 -22.82 -25.16
N ALA A 44 38.09 -23.14 -24.14
CA ALA A 44 36.77 -23.78 -24.30
C ALA A 44 35.85 -23.04 -25.30
N TRP A 45 36.02 -21.72 -25.42
CA TRP A 45 35.29 -20.88 -26.37
C TRP A 45 35.52 -21.26 -27.84
N ARG A 46 36.69 -21.83 -28.20
CA ARG A 46 36.98 -22.28 -29.58
C ARG A 46 36.11 -23.48 -29.96
N PHE A 47 35.95 -24.43 -29.04
CA PHE A 47 35.00 -25.53 -29.18
C PHE A 47 33.56 -25.00 -29.27
N CYS A 48 33.18 -24.05 -28.42
CA CYS A 48 31.84 -23.42 -28.47
C CYS A 48 31.56 -22.72 -29.82
N LEU A 49 32.56 -22.08 -30.44
CA LEU A 49 32.43 -21.49 -31.77
C LEU A 49 32.18 -22.56 -32.86
N TYR A 50 32.89 -23.69 -32.78
CA TYR A 50 32.66 -24.83 -33.67
C TYR A 50 31.27 -25.46 -33.43
N PHE A 51 30.84 -25.60 -32.18
CA PHE A 51 29.51 -26.12 -31.85
C PHE A 51 28.39 -25.26 -32.45
N LEU A 52 28.47 -23.92 -32.30
CA LEU A 52 27.47 -22.98 -32.83
C LEU A 52 27.33 -23.01 -34.36
N SER A 53 28.36 -23.44 -35.09
CA SER A 53 28.31 -23.57 -36.56
C SER A 53 27.94 -24.97 -37.04
N SER A 54 27.97 -25.98 -36.16
CA SER A 54 27.90 -27.40 -36.55
C SER A 54 26.71 -28.17 -35.97
N THR A 55 26.18 -27.75 -34.81
CA THR A 55 25.03 -28.42 -34.17
C THR A 55 23.68 -27.96 -34.74
N ARG A 56 22.64 -28.74 -34.45
CA ARG A 56 21.22 -28.33 -34.54
C ARG A 56 20.49 -28.44 -33.19
N ASN A 57 21.22 -28.71 -32.11
CA ASN A 57 20.66 -28.88 -30.77
C ASN A 57 20.63 -27.53 -30.04
N ASP A 58 19.41 -27.02 -29.80
CA ASP A 58 19.19 -25.70 -29.18
C ASP A 58 19.79 -25.58 -27.77
N TYR A 59 19.84 -26.68 -27.00
CA TYR A 59 20.48 -26.70 -25.69
C TYR A 59 21.99 -26.49 -25.80
N VAL A 60 22.64 -27.14 -26.77
CA VAL A 60 24.08 -26.96 -27.04
C VAL A 60 24.39 -25.55 -27.54
N MET A 61 23.51 -24.95 -28.35
CA MET A 61 23.64 -23.55 -28.76
C MET A 61 23.50 -22.59 -27.58
N MET A 62 22.47 -22.74 -26.73
CA MET A 62 22.28 -21.90 -25.53
C MET A 62 23.44 -22.03 -24.56
N TYR A 63 23.92 -23.25 -24.32
CA TYR A 63 25.08 -23.49 -23.47
C TYR A 63 26.34 -22.82 -24.03
N SER A 64 26.62 -23.01 -25.32
CA SER A 64 27.78 -22.39 -26.00
C SER A 64 27.75 -20.86 -25.90
N LEU A 65 26.57 -20.23 -26.09
CA LEU A 65 26.41 -18.78 -25.90
C LEU A 65 26.56 -18.34 -24.44
N THR A 66 26.19 -19.19 -23.47
CA THR A 66 26.35 -18.94 -22.04
C THR A 66 27.82 -19.05 -21.60
N VAL A 67 28.62 -19.91 -22.25
CA VAL A 67 30.08 -19.93 -22.07
C VAL A 67 30.69 -18.61 -22.58
N PHE A 68 30.27 -18.11 -23.75
CA PHE A 68 30.71 -16.80 -24.23
C PHE A 68 30.29 -15.64 -23.29
N GLU A 69 29.03 -15.60 -22.85
CA GLU A 69 28.54 -14.56 -21.92
C GLU A 69 29.34 -14.54 -20.60
N ASN A 70 29.66 -15.71 -20.03
CA ASN A 70 30.50 -15.79 -18.83
C ASN A 70 31.95 -15.36 -19.11
N LEU A 71 32.54 -15.76 -20.24
CA LEU A 71 33.88 -15.35 -20.64
C LEU A 71 33.99 -13.81 -20.77
N ILE A 72 33.01 -13.18 -21.41
CA ILE A 72 32.98 -11.73 -21.67
C ILE A 72 32.66 -10.92 -20.39
N ASN A 73 31.77 -11.41 -19.53
CA ASN A 73 31.35 -10.64 -18.35
C ASN A 73 32.21 -10.89 -17.11
N LYS A 74 32.96 -12.01 -17.02
CA LYS A 74 33.77 -12.34 -15.84
C LYS A 74 35.28 -12.42 -16.09
N MET A 75 35.71 -12.78 -17.30
CA MET A 75 37.12 -13.12 -17.58
C MET A 75 37.77 -12.26 -18.68
N TRP A 76 37.04 -11.32 -19.29
CA TRP A 76 37.45 -10.62 -20.51
C TRP A 76 38.80 -9.90 -20.39
N LEU A 77 39.12 -9.28 -19.25
CA LEU A 77 40.42 -8.62 -19.06
C LEU A 77 41.60 -9.60 -19.21
N GLY A 78 41.45 -10.87 -18.83
CA GLY A 78 42.48 -11.91 -18.95
C GLY A 78 42.56 -12.60 -20.31
N VAL A 79 41.62 -12.36 -21.23
CA VAL A 79 41.64 -12.98 -22.57
C VAL A 79 42.72 -12.34 -23.46
N PRO A 80 43.58 -13.11 -24.14
CA PRO A 80 44.60 -12.57 -25.05
C PRO A 80 44.01 -11.71 -26.17
N SER A 81 44.71 -10.64 -26.56
CA SER A 81 44.23 -9.69 -27.59
C SER A 81 43.93 -10.34 -28.94
N GLN A 82 44.67 -11.39 -29.31
CA GLN A 82 44.42 -12.17 -30.53
C GLN A 82 43.09 -12.94 -30.46
N ASP A 83 42.83 -13.60 -29.33
CA ASP A 83 41.58 -14.33 -29.06
C ASP A 83 40.38 -13.37 -29.03
N LYS A 84 40.53 -12.18 -28.42
CA LYS A 84 39.50 -11.12 -28.46
C LYS A 84 39.18 -10.68 -29.89
N MET A 85 40.20 -10.48 -30.72
CA MET A 85 40.02 -10.10 -32.13
C MET A 85 39.33 -11.22 -32.92
N GLU A 86 39.71 -12.46 -32.70
CA GLU A 86 39.10 -13.64 -33.33
C GLU A 86 37.59 -13.70 -32.98
N ILE A 87 37.24 -13.68 -31.68
CA ILE A 87 35.85 -13.67 -31.19
C ILE A 87 35.05 -12.51 -31.79
N ARG A 88 35.57 -11.28 -31.74
CA ARG A 88 34.93 -10.08 -32.30
C ARG A 88 34.71 -10.17 -33.82
N SER A 89 35.55 -10.90 -34.53
CA SER A 89 35.41 -11.07 -35.98
C SER A 89 34.47 -12.21 -36.37
N CYS A 90 34.36 -13.25 -35.55
CA CYS A 90 33.64 -14.49 -35.89
C CYS A 90 32.17 -14.47 -35.49
N LEU A 91 31.83 -14.00 -34.28
CA LEU A 91 30.43 -14.01 -33.80
C LEU A 91 29.47 -13.16 -34.66
N PRO A 92 29.83 -11.93 -35.10
CA PRO A 92 28.97 -11.15 -36.00
C PRO A 92 28.81 -11.80 -37.38
N LYS A 93 29.85 -12.45 -37.92
CA LYS A 93 29.76 -13.19 -39.19
C LYS A 93 28.81 -14.38 -39.08
N LEU A 94 28.89 -15.13 -37.97
CA LEU A 94 27.99 -16.26 -37.69
C LEU A 94 26.53 -15.78 -37.58
N LEU A 95 26.30 -14.66 -36.86
CA LEU A 95 24.97 -14.04 -36.78
C LEU A 95 24.46 -13.66 -38.18
N LEU A 96 25.24 -12.93 -38.98
CA LEU A 96 24.79 -12.52 -40.32
C LEU A 96 24.56 -13.69 -41.27
N ALA A 97 25.37 -14.75 -41.20
CA ALA A 97 25.18 -15.95 -42.01
C ALA A 97 23.91 -16.74 -41.66
N HIS A 98 23.51 -16.77 -40.37
CA HIS A 98 22.48 -17.70 -39.88
C HIS A 98 21.26 -17.05 -39.20
N HIS A 99 21.16 -15.72 -39.13
CA HIS A 99 20.05 -15.01 -38.44
C HIS A 99 18.63 -15.39 -38.89
N LYS A 100 18.45 -15.89 -40.12
CA LYS A 100 17.15 -16.36 -40.64
C LYS A 100 16.83 -17.82 -40.31
N THR A 101 17.85 -18.62 -39.98
CA THR A 101 17.71 -20.06 -39.70
C THR A 101 17.79 -20.40 -38.22
N LEU A 102 18.38 -19.52 -37.40
CA LEU A 102 18.46 -19.69 -35.96
C LEU A 102 17.09 -19.43 -35.29
N PRO A 103 16.70 -20.22 -34.27
CA PRO A 103 15.55 -19.90 -33.43
C PRO A 103 15.69 -18.51 -32.79
N TYR A 104 14.56 -17.83 -32.57
CA TYR A 104 14.57 -16.43 -32.14
C TYR A 104 15.32 -16.21 -30.81
N PHE A 105 15.24 -17.15 -29.86
CA PHE A 105 15.91 -17.07 -28.57
C PHE A 105 17.43 -17.26 -28.70
N ILE A 106 17.90 -18.19 -29.54
CA ILE A 106 19.33 -18.35 -29.88
C ILE A 106 19.87 -17.08 -30.54
N ARG A 107 19.16 -16.59 -31.57
CA ARG A 107 19.52 -15.38 -32.32
C ARG A 107 19.63 -14.16 -31.39
N ASN A 108 18.64 -13.95 -30.53
CA ASN A 108 18.62 -12.81 -29.60
C ASN A 108 19.72 -12.97 -28.52
N LYS A 109 19.99 -14.19 -28.03
CA LYS A 109 21.10 -14.46 -27.10
C LYS A 109 22.47 -14.19 -27.76
N LEU A 110 22.65 -14.55 -29.03
CA LEU A 110 23.86 -14.23 -29.79
C LEU A 110 24.01 -12.72 -30.03
N CYS A 111 22.92 -12.00 -30.32
CA CYS A 111 22.92 -10.54 -30.36
C CYS A 111 23.41 -9.95 -29.02
N LYS A 112 22.87 -10.44 -27.89
CA LYS A 112 23.29 -10.02 -26.55
C LYS A 112 24.79 -10.28 -26.31
N VAL A 113 25.30 -11.48 -26.63
CA VAL A 113 26.73 -11.80 -26.51
C VAL A 113 27.61 -10.84 -27.31
N ILE A 114 27.19 -10.42 -28.51
CA ILE A 114 27.92 -9.41 -29.31
C ILE A 114 27.85 -8.02 -28.66
N VAL A 115 26.70 -7.65 -28.08
CA VAL A 115 26.52 -6.40 -27.32
C VAL A 115 27.38 -6.39 -26.05
N ASP A 116 27.49 -7.50 -25.32
CA ASP A 116 28.36 -7.62 -24.14
C ASP A 116 29.83 -7.36 -24.51
N ILE A 117 30.28 -7.74 -25.72
CA ILE A 117 31.61 -7.38 -26.20
C ILE A 117 31.70 -5.87 -26.49
N GLY A 118 30.68 -5.27 -27.11
CA GLY A 118 30.59 -3.81 -27.27
C GLY A 118 30.67 -3.07 -25.93
N ARG A 119 29.97 -3.57 -24.90
CA ARG A 119 29.98 -3.09 -23.52
C ARG A 119 31.40 -3.00 -22.94
N GLN A 120 32.28 -3.95 -23.28
CA GLN A 120 33.69 -3.96 -22.84
C GLN A 120 34.65 -3.19 -23.78
N ASP A 121 34.53 -3.35 -25.10
CA ASP A 121 35.57 -2.96 -26.08
C ASP A 121 35.22 -1.71 -26.93
N TRP A 122 33.97 -1.23 -26.97
CA TRP A 122 33.58 -0.05 -27.77
C TRP A 122 33.97 1.26 -27.03
N PRO A 123 34.57 2.27 -27.69
CA PRO A 123 34.95 2.33 -29.09
C PRO A 123 36.39 1.86 -29.34
N MET A 124 37.27 1.90 -28.33
CA MET A 124 38.73 1.83 -28.47
C MET A 124 39.28 0.53 -29.10
N PHE A 125 38.59 -0.59 -28.91
CA PHE A 125 38.99 -1.88 -29.48
C PHE A 125 37.98 -2.44 -30.48
N TYR A 126 36.72 -1.98 -30.42
CA TYR A 126 35.64 -2.39 -31.33
C TYR A 126 34.95 -1.18 -31.99
N HIS A 127 35.74 -0.35 -32.70
CA HIS A 127 35.31 0.90 -33.33
C HIS A 127 33.99 0.81 -34.11
N ASP A 128 33.87 -0.17 -35.02
CA ASP A 128 32.71 -0.28 -35.94
C ASP A 128 31.43 -0.84 -35.28
N PHE A 129 31.46 -1.23 -34.01
CA PHE A 129 30.35 -1.91 -33.32
C PHE A 129 29.00 -1.20 -33.53
N PHE A 130 28.92 0.09 -33.18
CA PHE A 130 27.66 0.83 -33.27
C PHE A 130 27.30 1.20 -34.72
N THR A 131 28.28 1.52 -35.55
CA THR A 131 28.10 1.81 -36.98
C THR A 131 27.49 0.62 -37.73
N ASN A 132 27.92 -0.60 -37.41
CA ASN A 132 27.35 -1.83 -37.96
C ASN A 132 25.86 -1.99 -37.58
N ILE A 133 25.47 -1.66 -36.36
CA ILE A 133 24.06 -1.70 -35.93
C ILE A 133 23.23 -0.72 -36.77
N LEU A 134 23.70 0.51 -36.96
CA LEU A 134 23.02 1.51 -37.80
C LEU A 134 22.88 1.06 -39.26
N GLN A 135 23.92 0.43 -39.84
CA GLN A 135 23.85 -0.14 -41.19
C GLN A 135 22.85 -1.29 -41.31
N LEU A 136 22.75 -2.16 -40.29
CA LEU A 136 21.76 -3.25 -40.29
C LEU A 136 20.32 -2.72 -40.24
N ILE A 137 20.07 -1.63 -39.51
CA ILE A 137 18.76 -0.95 -39.45
C ILE A 137 18.36 -0.40 -40.83
N GLN A 138 19.30 0.22 -41.55
CA GLN A 138 19.05 0.88 -42.84
C GLN A 138 18.79 -0.08 -44.01
N SER A 139 19.17 -1.36 -43.90
CA SER A 139 18.97 -2.37 -44.94
C SER A 139 17.68 -3.16 -44.69
N PRO A 140 16.67 -3.14 -45.59
CA PRO A 140 15.33 -3.71 -45.34
C PRO A 140 15.33 -5.17 -44.90
N VAL A 141 16.27 -5.98 -45.40
CA VAL A 141 16.37 -7.42 -45.09
C VAL A 141 16.90 -7.68 -43.67
N THR A 142 17.60 -6.70 -43.10
CA THR A 142 18.26 -6.79 -41.78
C THR A 142 17.68 -5.83 -40.76
N THR A 143 16.74 -4.95 -41.12
CA THR A 143 16.13 -3.97 -40.22
C THR A 143 15.63 -4.58 -38.90
N PRO A 144 14.91 -5.72 -38.86
CA PRO A 144 14.49 -6.33 -37.60
C PRO A 144 15.66 -6.77 -36.71
N LEU A 145 16.74 -7.29 -37.32
CA LEU A 145 17.95 -7.69 -36.60
C LEU A 145 18.70 -6.48 -36.03
N GLY A 146 18.82 -5.41 -36.82
CA GLY A 146 19.40 -4.14 -36.39
C GLY A 146 18.65 -3.50 -35.22
N LEU A 147 17.31 -3.51 -35.26
CA LEU A 147 16.47 -3.00 -34.16
C LEU A 147 16.62 -3.83 -32.88
N ILE A 148 16.68 -5.17 -32.97
CA ILE A 148 16.96 -6.03 -31.82
C ILE A 148 18.33 -5.71 -31.22
N MET A 149 19.37 -5.61 -32.04
CA MET A 149 20.71 -5.24 -31.57
C MET A 149 20.74 -3.85 -30.95
N LEU A 150 20.03 -2.86 -31.50
CA LEU A 150 19.91 -1.52 -30.94
C LEU A 150 19.21 -1.52 -29.58
N LYS A 151 18.10 -2.25 -29.43
CA LYS A 151 17.37 -2.37 -28.17
C LYS A 151 18.27 -2.97 -27.08
N THR A 152 18.89 -4.12 -27.34
CA THR A 152 19.80 -4.78 -26.40
C THR A 152 21.04 -3.93 -26.10
N THR A 153 21.55 -3.18 -27.08
CA THR A 153 22.63 -2.19 -26.86
C THR A 153 22.17 -1.09 -25.90
N SER A 154 20.97 -0.57 -26.07
CA SER A 154 20.43 0.43 -25.15
C SER A 154 20.22 -0.12 -23.74
N GLU A 155 19.74 -1.36 -23.59
CA GLU A 155 19.52 -2.04 -22.31
C GLU A 155 20.86 -2.23 -21.56
N GLU A 156 21.84 -2.88 -22.18
CA GLU A 156 23.09 -3.28 -21.52
C GLU A 156 24.14 -2.16 -21.39
N LEU A 157 24.13 -1.11 -22.23
CA LEU A 157 25.13 -0.03 -22.17
C LEU A 157 24.61 1.27 -21.52
N ALA A 158 23.31 1.58 -21.57
CA ALA A 158 22.76 2.79 -20.93
C ALA A 158 22.32 2.57 -19.47
N CYS A 159 21.89 1.34 -19.15
CA CYS A 159 21.49 0.89 -17.82
C CYS A 159 22.29 -0.37 -17.38
N PRO A 160 23.63 -0.36 -17.41
CA PRO A 160 24.45 -1.53 -17.09
C PRO A 160 24.32 -1.96 -15.62
N ARG A 161 24.37 -3.29 -15.42
CA ARG A 161 24.38 -3.96 -14.10
C ARG A 161 25.54 -3.47 -13.22
N GLU A 162 25.52 -3.82 -11.93
CA GLU A 162 26.53 -3.36 -10.95
C GLU A 162 27.94 -3.96 -11.14
N ASP A 163 28.17 -4.70 -12.23
CA ASP A 163 29.44 -5.34 -12.60
C ASP A 163 30.45 -4.42 -13.30
N LEU A 164 30.05 -3.22 -13.75
CA LEU A 164 30.94 -2.23 -14.39
C LEU A 164 31.36 -1.09 -13.45
N SER A 165 32.59 -0.59 -13.63
CA SER A 165 33.08 0.61 -12.94
C SER A 165 32.31 1.87 -13.36
N VAL A 166 32.13 2.80 -12.41
CA VAL A 166 31.36 4.05 -12.63
C VAL A 166 31.87 4.83 -13.85
N ALA A 167 33.20 4.99 -13.98
CA ALA A 167 33.82 5.66 -15.12
C ALA A 167 33.46 5.02 -16.47
N ARG A 168 33.38 3.68 -16.54
CA ARG A 168 32.99 2.97 -17.77
C ARG A 168 31.49 3.14 -18.07
N LYS A 169 30.64 3.18 -17.04
CA LYS A 169 29.20 3.48 -17.19
C LYS A 169 28.99 4.89 -17.75
N GLU A 170 29.71 5.88 -17.23
CA GLU A 170 29.65 7.26 -17.71
C GLU A 170 30.16 7.41 -19.15
N GLU A 171 31.28 6.76 -19.49
CA GLU A 171 31.83 6.74 -20.85
C GLU A 171 30.83 6.15 -21.87
N LEU A 172 30.32 4.95 -21.61
CA LEU A 172 29.33 4.28 -22.46
C LEU A 172 28.08 5.13 -22.64
N ARG A 173 27.56 5.70 -21.55
CA ARG A 173 26.39 6.58 -21.57
C ARG A 173 26.64 7.84 -22.41
N LYS A 174 27.81 8.47 -22.30
CA LYS A 174 28.19 9.62 -23.13
C LYS A 174 28.24 9.27 -24.61
N LEU A 175 28.90 8.17 -24.97
CA LEU A 175 29.01 7.71 -26.35
C LEU A 175 27.66 7.38 -26.98
N LEU A 176 26.74 6.78 -26.21
CA LEU A 176 25.36 6.57 -26.67
C LEU A 176 24.61 7.89 -26.86
N LEU A 177 24.75 8.85 -25.95
CA LEU A 177 24.11 10.18 -26.06
C LEU A 177 24.50 10.92 -27.34
N GLU A 178 25.76 10.80 -27.77
CA GLU A 178 26.24 11.37 -29.05
C GLU A 178 25.52 10.77 -30.28
N GLN A 179 24.96 9.56 -30.17
CA GLN A 179 24.25 8.86 -31.25
C GLN A 179 22.72 9.02 -31.21
N VAL A 180 22.14 9.54 -30.11
CA VAL A 180 20.68 9.56 -29.87
C VAL A 180 19.91 10.23 -31.01
N GLN A 181 20.36 11.38 -31.51
CA GLN A 181 19.66 12.12 -32.58
C GLN A 181 19.57 11.30 -33.87
N THR A 182 20.67 10.65 -34.27
CA THR A 182 20.73 9.76 -35.44
C THR A 182 19.78 8.58 -35.26
N VAL A 183 19.76 7.97 -34.08
CA VAL A 183 18.90 6.83 -33.76
C VAL A 183 17.42 7.22 -33.77
N LEU A 184 17.04 8.33 -33.13
CA LEU A 184 15.67 8.82 -33.12
C LEU A 184 15.18 9.19 -34.53
N GLY A 185 16.04 9.80 -35.35
CA GLY A 185 15.74 10.08 -36.76
C GLY A 185 15.47 8.81 -37.58
N LEU A 186 16.28 7.76 -37.39
CA LEU A 186 16.06 6.46 -38.06
C LEU A 186 14.78 5.77 -37.59
N LEU A 187 14.52 5.72 -36.29
CA LEU A 187 13.31 5.10 -35.73
C LEU A 187 12.03 5.84 -36.19
N THR A 188 12.07 7.18 -36.19
CA THR A 188 10.97 8.02 -36.71
C THR A 188 10.73 7.74 -38.19
N GLY A 189 11.79 7.77 -39.01
CA GLY A 189 11.69 7.55 -40.46
C GLY A 189 11.21 6.15 -40.83
N ILE A 190 11.53 5.11 -40.05
CA ILE A 190 10.98 3.75 -40.24
C ILE A 190 9.46 3.75 -40.02
N LEU A 191 8.99 4.33 -38.90
CA LEU A 191 7.57 4.39 -38.57
C LEU A 191 6.78 5.22 -39.59
N GLU A 192 7.31 6.37 -40.02
CA GLU A 192 6.71 7.22 -41.07
C GLU A 192 6.66 6.50 -42.42
N THR A 193 7.76 5.86 -42.86
CA THR A 193 7.81 5.11 -44.12
C THR A 193 6.79 3.97 -44.16
N VAL A 194 6.63 3.24 -43.04
CA VAL A 194 5.63 2.16 -42.94
C VAL A 194 4.21 2.73 -42.94
N TRP A 195 3.96 3.85 -42.23
CA TRP A 195 2.66 4.52 -42.20
C TRP A 195 2.23 5.00 -43.59
N ASP A 196 3.10 5.72 -44.30
CA ASP A 196 2.79 6.29 -45.61
C ASP A 196 2.58 5.21 -46.68
N LYS A 197 3.43 4.18 -46.70
CA LYS A 197 3.32 3.03 -47.61
C LYS A 197 1.94 2.37 -47.58
N HIS A 198 1.32 2.27 -46.40
CA HIS A 198 0.03 1.60 -46.20
C HIS A 198 -1.17 2.55 -46.14
N SER A 199 -0.94 3.87 -46.06
CA SER A 199 -1.98 4.89 -46.11
C SER A 199 -2.48 5.13 -47.55
N VAL A 200 -1.59 5.02 -48.55
CA VAL A 200 -1.94 5.25 -49.96
C VAL A 200 -2.79 4.13 -50.56
N THR A 201 -2.56 2.87 -50.16
CA THR A 201 -3.29 1.69 -50.67
C THR A 201 -4.73 1.55 -50.15
N ALA A 202 -5.14 2.37 -49.17
CA ALA A 202 -6.51 2.40 -48.66
C ALA A 202 -7.48 3.26 -49.52
N ALA A 203 -6.98 3.95 -50.55
CA ALA A 203 -7.77 4.84 -51.40
C ALA A 203 -8.64 4.11 -52.44
N THR A 204 -9.85 3.72 -52.03
CA THR A 204 -10.97 3.42 -52.95
C THR A 204 -11.74 4.71 -53.31
N PRO A 205 -12.50 4.75 -54.43
CA PRO A 205 -13.04 6.01 -55.00
C PRO A 205 -14.07 6.72 -54.09
N PRO A 206 -14.34 8.03 -54.32
CA PRO A 206 -14.94 8.91 -53.31
C PRO A 206 -16.38 8.53 -52.91
N PRO A 207 -16.78 8.78 -51.65
CA PRO A 207 -18.13 8.51 -51.18
C PRO A 207 -19.14 9.55 -51.69
N SER A 208 -20.37 9.09 -51.93
CA SER A 208 -21.53 9.94 -52.18
C SER A 208 -21.91 10.79 -50.94
N PRO A 209 -22.49 12.00 -51.12
CA PRO A 209 -22.72 12.93 -50.02
C PRO A 209 -23.99 12.61 -49.22
N THR A 210 -23.95 11.56 -48.39
CA THR A 210 -25.02 11.23 -47.42
C THR A 210 -24.49 10.59 -46.13
N SER A 211 -23.84 11.39 -45.29
CA SER A 211 -23.75 11.16 -43.84
C SER A 211 -23.55 12.52 -43.14
N GLY A 212 -24.36 12.80 -42.12
CA GLY A 212 -24.45 14.15 -41.55
C GLY A 212 -23.19 14.58 -40.78
N GLU A 213 -22.72 15.79 -41.06
CA GLU A 213 -21.69 16.47 -40.27
C GLU A 213 -22.26 16.94 -38.93
N SER A 214 -22.25 16.06 -37.92
CA SER A 214 -22.30 16.50 -36.52
C SER A 214 -20.93 17.10 -36.17
N GLY A 215 -20.87 18.42 -36.00
CA GLY A 215 -19.60 19.17 -35.96
C GLY A 215 -18.56 18.65 -34.99
N ASP A 216 -17.34 18.39 -35.49
CA ASP A 216 -16.18 18.04 -34.67
C ASP A 216 -15.82 19.24 -33.77
N LEU A 217 -15.98 19.11 -32.45
CA LEU A 217 -15.54 20.11 -31.46
C LEU A 217 -14.05 20.49 -31.64
N LEU A 218 -13.23 19.53 -32.05
CA LEU A 218 -11.84 19.74 -32.46
C LEU A 218 -11.67 20.73 -33.60
N SER A 219 -12.58 20.79 -34.58
CA SER A 219 -12.47 21.73 -35.72
C SER A 219 -12.70 23.20 -35.32
N ASN A 220 -13.42 23.44 -34.22
CA ASN A 220 -13.61 24.77 -33.64
C ASN A 220 -12.45 25.19 -32.73
N LEU A 221 -11.81 24.23 -32.05
CA LEU A 221 -10.62 24.45 -31.20
C LEU A 221 -9.33 24.60 -32.02
N LEU A 222 -9.20 23.84 -33.11
CA LEU A 222 -8.07 23.91 -34.04
C LEU A 222 -8.31 25.04 -35.04
N GLN A 223 -7.83 26.25 -34.73
CA GLN A 223 -7.79 27.40 -35.67
C GLN A 223 -6.87 27.17 -36.91
N SER A 224 -6.49 25.92 -37.17
CA SER A 224 -5.58 25.43 -38.21
C SER A 224 -6.28 24.30 -39.00
N PRO A 225 -6.78 24.55 -40.23
CA PRO A 225 -7.43 23.53 -41.05
C PRO A 225 -6.45 22.46 -41.58
N SER A 226 -5.15 22.65 -41.44
CA SER A 226 -4.11 21.64 -41.74
C SER A 226 -3.98 20.61 -40.62
N SER A 227 -4.03 21.02 -39.35
CA SER A 227 -3.88 20.12 -38.19
C SER A 227 -5.04 19.12 -38.07
N ALA A 228 -6.28 19.59 -38.30
CA ALA A 228 -7.47 18.74 -38.27
C ALA A 228 -7.46 17.64 -39.36
N LYS A 229 -6.89 17.93 -40.54
CA LYS A 229 -6.78 16.96 -41.65
C LYS A 229 -5.81 15.81 -41.36
N LEU A 230 -4.73 16.07 -40.62
CA LEU A 230 -3.79 15.03 -40.18
C LEU A 230 -4.42 14.12 -39.13
N LEU A 231 -5.08 14.70 -38.12
CA LEU A 231 -5.75 13.95 -37.04
C LEU A 231 -6.90 13.05 -37.52
N ASN A 232 -7.57 13.41 -38.62
CA ASN A 232 -8.70 12.66 -39.17
C ASN A 232 -8.31 11.66 -40.29
N GLN A 233 -7.03 11.41 -40.56
CA GLN A 233 -6.61 10.34 -41.48
C GLN A 233 -7.05 8.94 -40.98
N PRO A 234 -7.55 8.05 -41.85
CA PRO A 234 -7.89 6.68 -41.46
C PRO A 234 -6.65 5.89 -41.03
N ILE A 235 -6.80 4.98 -40.06
CA ILE A 235 -5.71 4.11 -39.63
C ILE A 235 -5.39 3.10 -40.76
N PRO A 236 -4.13 2.97 -41.20
CA PRO A 236 -3.74 2.07 -42.29
C PRO A 236 -3.79 0.60 -41.87
N ILE A 237 -3.92 -0.29 -42.86
CA ILE A 237 -3.90 -1.74 -42.66
C ILE A 237 -2.48 -2.23 -42.91
N LEU A 238 -1.79 -2.66 -41.85
CA LEU A 238 -0.42 -3.18 -41.91
C LEU A 238 -0.41 -4.69 -42.18
N ASP A 239 0.68 -5.13 -42.82
CA ASP A 239 1.08 -6.53 -42.92
C ASP A 239 1.95 -6.95 -41.71
N VAL A 240 2.09 -8.27 -41.50
CA VAL A 240 2.76 -8.86 -40.33
C VAL A 240 4.25 -8.47 -40.21
N GLU A 241 4.96 -8.29 -41.33
CA GLU A 241 6.37 -7.88 -41.30
C GLU A 241 6.50 -6.41 -40.91
N SER A 242 5.67 -5.54 -41.49
CA SER A 242 5.56 -4.12 -41.13
C SER A 242 5.16 -3.92 -39.66
N GLU A 243 4.23 -4.72 -39.15
CA GLU A 243 3.75 -4.69 -37.76
C GLU A 243 4.83 -5.15 -36.77
N TYR A 244 5.61 -6.18 -37.10
CA TYR A 244 6.77 -6.62 -36.31
C TYR A 244 7.87 -5.55 -36.26
N ILE A 245 8.17 -4.91 -37.40
CA ILE A 245 9.16 -3.83 -37.48
C ILE A 245 8.72 -2.62 -36.64
N CYS A 246 7.45 -2.20 -36.74
CA CYS A 246 6.92 -1.10 -35.93
C CYS A 246 6.94 -1.43 -34.43
N SER A 247 6.62 -2.66 -34.05
CA SER A 247 6.70 -3.13 -32.66
C SER A 247 8.12 -3.00 -32.11
N LEU A 248 9.13 -3.48 -32.85
CA LEU A 248 10.54 -3.36 -32.46
C LEU A 248 10.99 -1.89 -32.38
N ALA A 249 10.57 -1.04 -33.31
CA ALA A 249 10.91 0.39 -33.30
C ALA A 249 10.30 1.14 -32.11
N LEU A 250 9.05 0.86 -31.76
CA LEU A 250 8.39 1.41 -30.56
C LEU A 250 9.02 0.88 -29.27
N GLU A 251 9.37 -0.40 -29.20
CA GLU A 251 10.12 -0.96 -28.06
C GLU A 251 11.49 -0.30 -27.88
N CYS A 252 12.21 0.02 -28.97
CA CYS A 252 13.42 0.84 -28.92
C CYS A 252 13.14 2.25 -28.39
N LEU A 253 12.11 2.94 -28.89
CA LEU A 253 11.76 4.30 -28.47
C LEU A 253 11.40 4.36 -26.97
N ALA A 254 10.57 3.45 -26.47
CA ALA A 254 10.22 3.37 -25.06
C ALA A 254 11.46 3.21 -24.18
N HIS A 255 12.34 2.26 -24.50
CA HIS A 255 13.56 2.05 -23.73
C HIS A 255 14.52 3.25 -23.81
N LEU A 256 14.69 3.88 -24.98
CA LEU A 256 15.48 5.11 -25.11
C LEU A 256 14.92 6.24 -24.23
N PHE A 257 13.60 6.45 -24.25
CA PHE A 257 12.94 7.50 -23.47
C PHE A 257 13.13 7.33 -21.97
N SER A 258 13.25 6.11 -21.44
CA SER A 258 13.54 5.85 -20.02
C SER A 258 14.81 6.55 -19.51
N TRP A 259 15.84 6.74 -20.34
CA TRP A 259 17.15 7.23 -19.88
C TRP A 259 17.71 8.47 -20.60
N ILE A 260 17.24 8.85 -21.81
CA ILE A 260 17.77 10.03 -22.52
C ILE A 260 17.30 11.38 -21.91
N PRO A 261 18.04 12.48 -22.12
CA PRO A 261 17.59 13.85 -21.84
C PRO A 261 16.61 14.33 -22.92
N LEU A 262 15.33 14.29 -22.61
CA LEU A 262 14.24 14.54 -23.56
C LEU A 262 14.16 15.99 -24.10
N SER A 263 14.55 17.01 -23.31
CA SER A 263 14.38 18.43 -23.66
C SER A 263 15.11 18.90 -24.92
N ALA A 264 16.17 18.19 -25.32
CA ALA A 264 16.94 18.45 -26.54
C ALA A 264 16.76 17.35 -27.62
N SER A 265 15.94 16.33 -27.36
CA SER A 265 15.89 15.10 -28.16
C SER A 265 14.52 14.80 -28.78
N ILE A 266 13.42 15.34 -28.23
CA ILE A 266 12.08 15.16 -28.81
C ILE A 266 11.89 16.15 -29.96
N THR A 267 11.55 15.65 -31.15
CA THR A 267 11.04 16.48 -32.25
C THR A 267 9.50 16.44 -32.31
N PRO A 268 8.85 17.49 -32.86
CA PRO A 268 7.40 17.47 -33.05
C PRO A 268 6.92 16.37 -34.02
N SER A 269 7.74 15.95 -34.99
CA SER A 269 7.42 14.84 -35.90
C SER A 269 7.35 13.51 -35.16
N LEU A 270 8.40 13.14 -34.41
CA LEU A 270 8.44 11.93 -33.59
C LEU A 270 7.24 11.82 -32.65
N LEU A 271 6.89 12.92 -31.97
CA LEU A 271 5.72 12.97 -31.10
C LEU A 271 4.42 12.65 -31.86
N THR A 272 4.25 13.28 -33.02
CA THR A 272 3.06 13.10 -33.87
C THR A 272 2.96 11.67 -34.39
N THR A 273 4.09 11.10 -34.82
CA THR A 273 4.18 9.72 -35.30
C THR A 273 3.86 8.71 -34.20
N ILE A 274 4.36 8.88 -32.96
CA ILE A 274 3.97 8.02 -31.84
C ILE A 274 2.46 8.13 -31.56
N PHE A 275 1.88 9.34 -31.56
CA PHE A 275 0.43 9.51 -31.39
C PHE A 275 -0.38 8.90 -32.53
N HIS A 276 0.11 8.91 -33.78
CA HIS A 276 -0.53 8.18 -34.88
C HIS A 276 -0.59 6.68 -34.61
N PHE A 277 0.49 6.08 -34.08
CA PHE A 277 0.50 4.67 -33.69
C PHE A 277 -0.38 4.38 -32.44
N ALA A 278 -0.47 5.32 -31.49
CA ALA A 278 -1.38 5.19 -30.34
C ALA A 278 -2.86 5.08 -30.76
N ARG A 279 -3.25 5.59 -31.94
CA ARG A 279 -4.62 5.51 -32.47
C ARG A 279 -5.04 4.08 -32.83
N PHE A 280 -4.12 3.13 -33.04
CA PHE A 280 -4.42 1.71 -33.29
C PHE A 280 -5.15 1.06 -32.11
N GLY A 281 -4.78 1.42 -30.87
CA GLY A 281 -5.46 0.88 -29.68
C GLY A 281 -6.92 1.32 -29.54
N CYS A 282 -7.35 2.37 -30.26
CA CYS A 282 -8.76 2.77 -30.35
C CYS A 282 -9.50 2.16 -31.56
N ASP A 283 -8.91 1.22 -32.32
CA ASP A 283 -9.50 0.69 -33.56
C ASP A 283 -10.19 -0.68 -33.40
N ILE A 284 -11.49 -0.62 -33.16
CA ILE A 284 -12.36 -1.77 -32.93
C ILE A 284 -12.62 -2.58 -34.22
N ARG A 285 -12.30 -2.03 -35.41
CA ARG A 285 -12.57 -2.67 -36.71
C ARG A 285 -11.87 -4.03 -36.84
N ALA A 286 -10.72 -4.21 -36.21
CA ALA A 286 -9.96 -5.46 -36.21
C ALA A 286 -10.72 -6.61 -35.51
N ARG A 287 -11.25 -6.39 -34.30
CA ARG A 287 -12.07 -7.40 -33.58
C ARG A 287 -13.35 -7.76 -34.34
N LYS A 288 -14.02 -6.78 -34.96
CA LYS A 288 -15.27 -7.01 -35.70
C LYS A 288 -15.06 -7.81 -37.00
N MET A 289 -13.95 -7.64 -37.71
CA MET A 289 -13.61 -8.52 -38.86
C MET A 289 -13.25 -9.95 -38.44
N ALA A 290 -12.65 -10.15 -37.27
CA ALA A 290 -12.34 -11.48 -36.74
C ALA A 290 -13.61 -12.27 -36.38
N SER A 291 -14.59 -11.60 -35.75
CA SER A 291 -15.87 -12.21 -35.33
C SER A 291 -16.71 -12.73 -36.51
N VAL A 292 -16.79 -11.97 -37.61
CA VAL A 292 -17.68 -12.31 -38.75
C VAL A 292 -17.20 -13.54 -39.55
N ASN A 293 -15.90 -13.82 -39.58
CA ASN A 293 -15.32 -14.86 -40.44
C ASN A 293 -15.02 -16.20 -39.75
N GLY A 294 -15.31 -16.35 -38.46
CA GLY A 294 -15.34 -17.65 -37.76
C GLY A 294 -14.03 -18.45 -37.69
N SER A 295 -12.90 -17.90 -38.13
CA SER A 295 -11.60 -18.57 -38.15
C SER A 295 -10.73 -18.15 -36.97
N SER A 296 -10.26 -19.13 -36.19
CA SER A 296 -9.44 -18.92 -34.98
C SER A 296 -8.11 -18.20 -35.24
N GLN A 297 -7.59 -18.22 -36.49
CA GLN A 297 -6.41 -17.44 -36.89
C GLN A 297 -6.68 -15.92 -36.98
N ASN A 298 -7.89 -15.48 -37.31
CA ASN A 298 -8.20 -14.05 -37.41
C ASN A 298 -8.35 -13.37 -36.04
N CYS A 299 -8.63 -14.14 -34.97
CA CYS A 299 -8.70 -13.61 -33.61
C CYS A 299 -7.32 -13.13 -33.12
N VAL A 300 -6.26 -13.90 -33.41
CA VAL A 300 -4.87 -13.58 -33.05
C VAL A 300 -4.42 -12.27 -33.70
N LEU A 301 -4.67 -12.11 -35.01
CA LEU A 301 -4.38 -10.87 -35.76
C LEU A 301 -5.15 -9.64 -35.24
N GLY A 302 -6.25 -9.85 -34.52
CA GLY A 302 -7.00 -8.79 -33.83
C GLY A 302 -6.35 -8.32 -32.53
N GLN A 303 -5.69 -9.22 -31.79
CA GLN A 303 -4.92 -8.89 -30.59
C GLN A 303 -3.57 -8.26 -30.93
N GLU A 304 -2.88 -8.75 -31.96
CA GLU A 304 -1.57 -8.21 -32.36
C GLU A 304 -1.65 -6.71 -32.69
N ARG A 305 -2.70 -6.25 -33.38
CA ARG A 305 -2.88 -4.83 -33.73
C ARG A 305 -3.10 -3.91 -32.53
N GLY A 306 -3.68 -4.44 -31.44
CA GLY A 306 -3.80 -3.71 -30.17
C GLY A 306 -2.43 -3.39 -29.56
N ARG A 307 -1.45 -4.30 -29.71
CA ARG A 307 -0.08 -4.18 -29.20
C ARG A 307 0.63 -2.92 -29.70
N LEU A 308 0.46 -2.53 -30.96
CA LEU A 308 1.05 -1.28 -31.48
C LEU A 308 0.52 -0.05 -30.73
N GLY A 309 -0.78 -0.04 -30.41
CA GLY A 309 -1.39 1.00 -29.58
C GLY A 309 -0.81 1.02 -28.16
N VAL A 310 -0.68 -0.15 -27.52
CA VAL A 310 -0.10 -0.30 -26.17
C VAL A 310 1.36 0.16 -26.14
N LEU A 311 2.19 -0.29 -27.09
CA LEU A 311 3.61 0.10 -27.19
C LEU A 311 3.77 1.62 -27.43
N ALA A 312 2.93 2.22 -28.27
CA ALA A 312 2.93 3.66 -28.48
C ALA A 312 2.48 4.44 -27.23
N MET A 313 1.47 3.97 -26.51
CA MET A 313 1.06 4.56 -25.22
C MET A 313 2.16 4.43 -24.16
N SER A 314 2.91 3.32 -24.11
CA SER A 314 4.09 3.18 -23.25
C SER A 314 5.17 4.21 -23.58
N CYS A 315 5.43 4.47 -24.88
CA CYS A 315 6.33 5.54 -25.30
C CYS A 315 5.84 6.93 -24.83
N ILE A 316 4.54 7.20 -24.93
CA ILE A 316 3.94 8.45 -24.48
C ILE A 316 4.06 8.60 -22.95
N ASN A 317 3.86 7.52 -22.19
CA ASN A 317 3.96 7.56 -20.72
C ASN A 317 5.39 7.80 -20.23
N GLU A 318 6.41 7.19 -20.86
CA GLU A 318 7.83 7.48 -20.58
C GLU A 318 8.21 8.95 -20.90
N LEU A 319 7.61 9.50 -21.95
CA LEU A 319 7.77 10.89 -22.35
C LEU A 319 7.05 11.88 -21.41
N MET A 320 5.91 11.47 -20.84
CA MET A 320 5.06 12.28 -19.96
C MET A 320 5.46 12.22 -18.48
N SER A 321 6.00 11.09 -18.02
CA SER A 321 6.48 10.91 -16.63
C SER A 321 7.64 11.85 -16.30
N LYS A 322 8.43 12.18 -17.31
CA LYS A 322 9.53 13.14 -17.21
C LYS A 322 9.01 14.57 -17.28
N ASN A 323 9.45 15.39 -16.33
CA ASN A 323 9.17 16.82 -16.21
C ASN A 323 9.85 17.68 -17.31
N CYS A 324 9.90 17.20 -18.56
CA CYS A 324 10.62 17.83 -19.65
C CYS A 324 10.01 19.20 -20.04
N VAL A 325 10.89 20.06 -20.55
CA VAL A 325 10.55 21.35 -21.18
C VAL A 325 11.35 21.37 -22.48
N PRO A 326 10.79 20.92 -23.62
CA PRO A 326 11.46 20.98 -24.91
C PRO A 326 11.76 22.42 -25.34
N MET A 327 12.72 22.61 -26.25
CA MET A 327 13.05 23.96 -26.75
C MET A 327 11.86 24.64 -27.48
N GLU A 328 11.01 23.85 -28.14
CA GLU A 328 9.74 24.30 -28.74
C GLU A 328 8.56 24.04 -27.78
N PHE A 329 8.68 24.52 -26.54
CA PHE A 329 7.80 24.14 -25.41
C PHE A 329 6.30 24.36 -25.68
N GLU A 330 5.93 25.49 -26.29
CA GLU A 330 4.53 25.82 -26.56
C GLU A 330 3.92 24.88 -27.60
N GLU A 331 4.63 24.58 -28.69
CA GLU A 331 4.14 23.66 -29.73
C GLU A 331 4.08 22.22 -29.23
N TYR A 332 5.04 21.81 -28.40
CA TYR A 332 5.00 20.52 -27.70
C TYR A 332 3.75 20.40 -26.83
N LEU A 333 3.48 21.37 -25.93
CA LEU A 333 2.28 21.35 -25.09
C LEU A 333 0.99 21.41 -25.92
N LEU A 334 0.98 22.20 -27.00
CA LEU A 334 -0.15 22.32 -27.91
C LEU A 334 -0.49 20.97 -28.55
N ARG A 335 0.51 20.30 -29.14
CA ARG A 335 0.33 18.96 -29.73
C ARG A 335 -0.05 17.94 -28.67
N MET A 336 0.57 17.97 -27.49
CA MET A 336 0.23 17.08 -26.37
C MET A 336 -1.25 17.17 -26.00
N PHE A 337 -1.79 18.37 -25.72
CA PHE A 337 -3.21 18.46 -25.34
C PHE A 337 -4.14 18.13 -26.52
N GLN A 338 -3.81 18.54 -27.75
CA GLN A 338 -4.63 18.23 -28.91
C GLN A 338 -4.80 16.72 -29.10
N GLN A 339 -3.72 15.95 -28.91
CA GLN A 339 -3.73 14.50 -28.98
C GLN A 339 -4.43 13.87 -27.77
N THR A 340 -4.26 14.41 -26.55
CA THR A 340 -5.04 14.00 -25.36
C THR A 340 -6.54 14.13 -25.61
N PHE A 341 -6.99 15.30 -26.06
CA PHE A 341 -8.38 15.55 -26.41
C PHE A 341 -8.85 14.64 -27.54
N TYR A 342 -8.05 14.47 -28.59
CA TYR A 342 -8.40 13.60 -29.72
C TYR A 342 -8.62 12.16 -29.28
N LEU A 343 -7.70 11.57 -28.51
CA LEU A 343 -7.83 10.19 -28.03
C LEU A 343 -9.00 10.04 -27.05
N LEU A 344 -9.11 10.95 -26.06
CA LEU A 344 -10.18 10.91 -25.07
C LEU A 344 -11.56 11.09 -25.72
N GLN A 345 -11.71 12.03 -26.65
CA GLN A 345 -12.93 12.21 -27.43
C GLN A 345 -13.16 11.04 -28.39
N LYS A 346 -12.14 10.41 -28.96
CA LYS A 346 -12.30 9.21 -29.80
C LYS A 346 -12.82 8.02 -28.99
N ILE A 347 -12.40 7.87 -27.74
CA ILE A 347 -12.86 6.84 -26.80
C ILE A 347 -14.27 7.15 -26.28
N THR A 348 -14.58 8.42 -26.00
CA THR A 348 -15.87 8.89 -25.43
C THR A 348 -16.81 9.55 -26.47
N LYS A 349 -16.64 9.20 -27.76
CA LYS A 349 -17.17 9.97 -28.90
C LYS A 349 -18.69 10.12 -28.90
N ASP A 350 -19.38 9.11 -28.42
CA ASP A 350 -20.82 8.98 -28.51
C ASP A 350 -21.51 9.58 -27.27
N ASN A 351 -22.64 10.28 -27.47
CA ASN A 351 -23.32 10.98 -26.37
C ASN A 351 -24.19 10.07 -25.48
N ASN A 352 -24.34 8.79 -25.81
CA ASN A 352 -25.13 7.84 -25.04
C ASN A 352 -24.24 7.02 -24.09
N ALA A 353 -24.60 6.98 -22.81
CA ALA A 353 -23.89 6.26 -21.75
C ALA A 353 -23.58 4.79 -22.11
N HIS A 354 -24.60 4.06 -22.56
CA HIS A 354 -24.45 2.65 -22.94
C HIS A 354 -23.44 2.44 -24.08
N THR A 355 -23.37 3.38 -25.03
CA THR A 355 -22.42 3.29 -26.15
C THR A 355 -20.98 3.57 -25.73
N VAL A 356 -20.75 4.43 -24.73
CA VAL A 356 -19.39 4.66 -24.18
C VAL A 356 -18.93 3.46 -23.36
N LYS A 357 -19.78 2.90 -22.50
CA LYS A 357 -19.45 1.70 -21.71
C LYS A 357 -19.14 0.51 -22.61
N SER A 358 -20.06 0.16 -23.53
CA SER A 358 -19.86 -0.94 -24.48
C SER A 358 -18.61 -0.75 -25.34
N ARG A 359 -18.28 0.50 -25.69
CA ARG A 359 -17.05 0.81 -26.43
C ARG A 359 -15.78 0.57 -25.62
N LEU A 360 -15.78 0.90 -24.32
CA LEU A 360 -14.66 0.62 -23.43
C LEU A 360 -14.48 -0.90 -23.24
N GLU A 361 -15.56 -1.66 -23.07
CA GLU A 361 -15.55 -3.14 -23.05
C GLU A 361 -14.98 -3.75 -24.35
N GLU A 362 -15.21 -3.10 -25.50
CA GLU A 362 -14.67 -3.55 -26.79
C GLU A 362 -13.16 -3.27 -27.01
N LEU A 363 -12.48 -2.53 -26.13
CA LEU A 363 -11.04 -2.21 -26.25
C LEU A 363 -10.12 -3.27 -25.62
N ASP A 364 -8.82 -3.06 -25.78
CA ASP A 364 -7.77 -3.84 -25.09
C ASP A 364 -7.56 -3.29 -23.67
N GLU A 365 -7.62 -4.15 -22.66
CA GLU A 365 -7.45 -3.81 -21.25
C GLU A 365 -6.08 -3.17 -20.96
N SER A 366 -5.00 -3.72 -21.56
CA SER A 366 -3.65 -3.15 -21.43
C SER A 366 -3.55 -1.76 -22.08
N TYR A 367 -4.40 -1.46 -23.07
CA TYR A 367 -4.49 -0.12 -23.64
C TYR A 367 -5.25 0.86 -22.73
N ILE A 368 -6.34 0.42 -22.11
CA ILE A 368 -7.11 1.21 -21.14
C ILE A 368 -6.23 1.58 -19.93
N GLU A 369 -5.47 0.62 -19.40
CA GLU A 369 -4.51 0.83 -18.32
C GLU A 369 -3.50 1.92 -18.70
N LYS A 370 -2.80 1.75 -19.83
CA LYS A 370 -1.77 2.71 -20.29
C LYS A 370 -2.35 4.07 -20.69
N PHE A 371 -3.62 4.14 -21.10
CA PHE A 371 -4.33 5.40 -21.34
C PHE A 371 -4.79 6.09 -20.04
N THR A 372 -5.13 5.32 -19.00
CA THR A 372 -5.43 5.87 -17.67
C THR A 372 -4.17 6.42 -17.01
N ASP A 373 -3.05 5.69 -17.09
CA ASP A 373 -1.70 6.17 -16.72
C ASP A 373 -1.37 7.50 -17.42
N PHE A 374 -1.63 7.59 -18.72
CA PHE A 374 -1.40 8.82 -19.50
C PHE A 374 -2.21 10.02 -18.97
N LEU A 375 -3.51 9.83 -18.70
CA LEU A 375 -4.36 10.87 -18.12
C LEU A 375 -3.88 11.28 -16.72
N ARG A 376 -3.44 10.32 -15.89
CA ARG A 376 -2.86 10.57 -14.57
C ARG A 376 -1.58 11.40 -14.65
N LEU A 377 -0.67 11.07 -15.57
CA LEU A 377 0.57 11.82 -15.81
C LEU A 377 0.28 13.23 -16.38
N PHE A 378 -0.69 13.35 -17.29
CA PHE A 378 -1.13 14.64 -17.83
C PHE A 378 -1.66 15.57 -16.73
N VAL A 379 -2.54 15.08 -15.85
CA VAL A 379 -3.13 15.87 -14.75
C VAL A 379 -2.10 16.23 -13.68
N SER A 380 -1.27 15.28 -13.25
CA SER A 380 -0.28 15.51 -12.19
C SER A 380 0.90 16.39 -12.61
N VAL A 381 1.44 16.21 -13.82
CA VAL A 381 2.70 16.85 -14.24
C VAL A 381 2.47 18.10 -15.09
N HIS A 382 1.51 18.06 -16.02
CA HIS A 382 1.42 19.04 -17.12
C HIS A 382 0.24 20.00 -17.02
N LEU A 383 -0.90 19.59 -16.45
CA LEU A 383 -2.12 20.41 -16.37
C LEU A 383 -1.87 21.79 -15.75
N ARG A 384 -1.08 21.89 -14.68
CA ARG A 384 -0.72 23.18 -14.05
C ARG A 384 -0.07 24.18 -15.00
N ARG A 385 0.66 23.69 -16.01
CA ARG A 385 1.33 24.51 -17.03
C ARG A 385 0.36 24.84 -18.17
N ILE A 386 -0.41 23.85 -18.62
CA ILE A 386 -1.34 23.96 -19.76
C ILE A 386 -2.55 24.83 -19.42
N GLU A 387 -3.12 24.73 -18.22
CA GLU A 387 -4.35 25.48 -17.86
C GLU A 387 -4.13 26.98 -17.69
N SER A 388 -2.86 27.43 -17.63
CA SER A 388 -2.52 28.86 -17.71
C SER A 388 -2.58 29.42 -19.14
N TYR A 389 -2.67 28.56 -20.15
CA TYR A 389 -2.84 28.95 -21.55
C TYR A 389 -4.32 29.27 -21.84
N SER A 390 -4.60 30.48 -22.32
CA SER A 390 -5.96 31.02 -22.48
C SER A 390 -6.85 30.25 -23.46
N GLN A 391 -6.26 29.45 -24.36
CA GLN A 391 -6.99 28.64 -25.33
C GLN A 391 -7.32 27.23 -24.81
N PHE A 392 -6.91 26.85 -23.58
CA PHE A 392 -7.14 25.50 -23.06
C PHE A 392 -8.58 25.30 -22.53
N PRO A 393 -9.38 24.41 -23.14
CA PRO A 393 -10.79 24.21 -22.79
C PRO A 393 -10.91 23.23 -21.60
N VAL A 394 -10.56 23.71 -20.40
CA VAL A 394 -10.49 22.85 -19.20
C VAL A 394 -11.84 22.24 -18.80
N VAL A 395 -12.96 22.93 -19.05
CA VAL A 395 -14.29 22.43 -18.67
C VAL A 395 -14.67 21.25 -19.58
N GLU A 396 -14.31 21.33 -20.85
CA GLU A 396 -14.48 20.29 -21.85
C GLU A 396 -13.55 19.10 -21.56
N PHE A 397 -12.31 19.33 -21.12
CA PHE A 397 -11.44 18.26 -20.61
C PHE A 397 -12.09 17.51 -19.45
N LEU A 398 -12.58 18.24 -18.44
CA LEU A 398 -13.22 17.65 -17.26
C LEU A 398 -14.52 16.92 -17.62
N THR A 399 -15.27 17.42 -18.61
CA THR A 399 -16.48 16.75 -19.14
C THR A 399 -16.14 15.41 -19.82
N LEU A 400 -15.07 15.38 -20.61
CA LEU A 400 -14.59 14.15 -21.25
C LEU A 400 -13.98 13.17 -20.23
N LEU A 401 -13.25 13.66 -19.23
CA LEU A 401 -12.72 12.87 -18.12
C LEU A 401 -13.86 12.30 -17.25
N PHE A 402 -14.92 13.07 -17.01
CA PHE A 402 -16.13 12.63 -16.30
C PHE A 402 -16.79 11.49 -17.07
N LYS A 403 -17.05 11.67 -18.37
CA LYS A 403 -17.54 10.59 -19.24
C LYS A 403 -16.63 9.35 -19.18
N TYR A 404 -15.32 9.52 -19.28
CA TYR A 404 -14.38 8.40 -19.20
C TYR A 404 -14.39 7.69 -17.84
N THR A 405 -14.55 8.43 -16.74
CA THR A 405 -14.57 7.92 -15.36
C THR A 405 -15.81 7.08 -15.08
N PHE A 406 -17.00 7.66 -15.29
CA PHE A 406 -18.26 7.04 -14.86
C PHE A 406 -18.78 5.95 -15.80
N HIS A 407 -18.13 5.75 -16.96
CA HIS A 407 -18.43 4.66 -17.89
C HIS A 407 -17.36 3.56 -17.89
N GLN A 408 -16.40 3.58 -16.96
CA GLN A 408 -15.44 2.49 -16.81
C GLN A 408 -16.16 1.15 -16.59
N PRO A 409 -15.78 0.09 -17.33
CA PRO A 409 -16.44 -1.20 -17.19
C PRO A 409 -16.09 -1.91 -15.88
N THR A 410 -14.84 -1.76 -15.42
CA THR A 410 -14.32 -2.38 -14.19
C THR A 410 -14.25 -1.40 -13.02
N HIS A 411 -14.38 -1.92 -11.80
CA HIS A 411 -14.20 -1.12 -10.58
C HIS A 411 -12.75 -0.63 -10.43
N GLU A 412 -11.75 -1.42 -10.82
CA GLU A 412 -10.33 -1.01 -10.82
C GLU A 412 -10.06 0.18 -11.75
N GLY A 413 -10.64 0.18 -12.96
CA GLY A 413 -10.56 1.31 -13.89
C GLY A 413 -11.24 2.56 -13.32
N TYR A 414 -12.39 2.40 -12.67
CA TYR A 414 -13.09 3.49 -11.98
C TYR A 414 -12.25 4.09 -10.84
N PHE A 415 -11.68 3.27 -9.95
CA PHE A 415 -10.80 3.75 -8.88
C PHE A 415 -9.53 4.43 -9.43
N SER A 416 -8.92 3.86 -10.47
CA SER A 416 -7.78 4.48 -11.17
C SER A 416 -8.12 5.86 -11.76
N CYS A 417 -9.38 6.09 -12.16
CA CYS A 417 -9.85 7.41 -12.56
C CYS A 417 -10.09 8.35 -11.37
N LEU A 418 -10.56 7.86 -10.23
CA LEU A 418 -10.73 8.68 -9.01
C LEU A 418 -9.38 9.19 -8.44
N ASP A 419 -8.29 8.45 -8.63
CA ASP A 419 -6.92 8.92 -8.36
C ASP A 419 -6.60 10.20 -9.18
N ILE A 420 -7.03 10.23 -10.45
CA ILE A 420 -6.84 11.40 -11.35
C ILE A 420 -7.66 12.59 -10.85
N TRP A 421 -8.91 12.36 -10.42
CA TRP A 421 -9.74 13.40 -9.81
C TRP A 421 -9.14 13.93 -8.51
N THR A 422 -8.58 13.06 -7.67
CA THR A 422 -7.90 13.47 -6.42
C THR A 422 -6.72 14.40 -6.72
N LEU A 423 -5.86 14.03 -7.69
CA LEU A 423 -4.76 14.88 -8.15
C LEU A 423 -5.23 16.24 -8.68
N PHE A 424 -6.38 16.28 -9.37
CA PHE A 424 -7.00 17.53 -9.82
C PHE A 424 -7.54 18.39 -8.66
N LEU A 425 -8.19 17.77 -7.67
CA LEU A 425 -8.74 18.45 -6.49
C LEU A 425 -7.63 19.02 -5.59
N ASP A 426 -6.51 18.32 -5.44
CA ASP A 426 -5.33 18.82 -4.74
C ASP A 426 -4.72 20.03 -5.44
N TYR A 427 -4.59 19.96 -6.78
CA TYR A 427 -4.16 21.08 -7.61
C TYR A 427 -5.08 22.30 -7.43
N LEU A 428 -6.39 22.10 -7.52
CA LEU A 428 -7.39 23.16 -7.38
C LEU A 428 -7.38 23.77 -5.97
N THR A 429 -7.26 22.94 -4.94
CA THR A 429 -7.14 23.37 -3.53
C THR A 429 -5.90 24.22 -3.30
N SER A 430 -4.76 23.82 -3.88
CA SER A 430 -3.50 24.57 -3.83
C SER A 430 -3.61 25.91 -4.58
N LYS A 431 -4.29 25.94 -5.72
CA LYS A 431 -4.58 27.14 -6.51
C LYS A 431 -5.48 28.14 -5.75
N ILE A 432 -6.53 27.64 -5.10
CA ILE A 432 -7.45 28.43 -4.26
C ILE A 432 -6.71 29.03 -3.06
N LYS A 433 -5.85 28.25 -2.38
CA LYS A 433 -5.04 28.73 -1.25
C LYS A 433 -4.01 29.80 -1.65
N SER A 434 -3.49 29.75 -2.88
CA SER A 434 -2.45 30.67 -3.36
C SER A 434 -2.95 31.95 -4.05
N ARG A 435 -4.19 31.98 -4.58
CA ARG A 435 -4.80 33.17 -5.22
C ARG A 435 -5.92 33.79 -4.39
N LEU A 436 -5.56 34.39 -3.25
CA LEU A 436 -6.53 34.95 -2.29
C LEU A 436 -7.48 36.01 -2.88
N GLY A 437 -7.04 36.82 -3.85
CA GLY A 437 -7.86 37.89 -4.44
C GLY A 437 -8.82 37.46 -5.56
N ASP A 438 -8.71 36.23 -6.05
CA ASP A 438 -9.40 35.73 -7.27
C ASP A 438 -10.19 34.44 -6.97
N LYS A 439 -10.38 34.14 -5.67
CA LYS A 439 -10.90 32.87 -5.16
C LYS A 439 -12.30 32.56 -5.67
N GLU A 440 -13.21 33.52 -5.66
CA GLU A 440 -14.60 33.35 -6.10
C GLU A 440 -14.67 33.10 -7.61
N ALA A 441 -13.92 33.85 -8.41
CA ALA A 441 -13.84 33.62 -9.87
C ALA A 441 -13.30 32.22 -10.23
N VAL A 442 -12.32 31.71 -9.46
CA VAL A 442 -11.83 30.34 -9.62
C VAL A 442 -12.88 29.30 -9.19
N LEU A 443 -13.57 29.51 -8.05
CA LEU A 443 -14.59 28.58 -7.57
C LEU A 443 -15.78 28.49 -8.56
N ASN A 444 -16.35 29.62 -8.95
CA ASN A 444 -17.49 29.68 -9.87
C ASN A 444 -17.19 29.05 -11.24
N ARG A 445 -15.93 28.98 -11.67
CA ARG A 445 -15.51 28.32 -12.92
C ARG A 445 -15.62 26.79 -12.86
N TYR A 446 -15.49 26.19 -11.68
CA TYR A 446 -15.49 24.74 -11.49
C TYR A 446 -16.68 24.22 -10.69
N GLU A 447 -17.47 25.09 -10.07
CA GLU A 447 -18.59 24.75 -9.18
C GLU A 447 -19.52 23.69 -9.79
N ASP A 448 -20.10 23.95 -10.97
CA ASP A 448 -21.00 23.01 -11.66
C ASP A 448 -20.35 21.64 -11.89
N ALA A 449 -19.09 21.60 -12.28
CA ALA A 449 -18.35 20.36 -12.54
C ALA A 449 -18.03 19.59 -11.25
N LEU A 450 -17.75 20.31 -10.15
CA LEU A 450 -17.51 19.71 -8.83
C LEU A 450 -18.80 19.21 -8.18
N VAL A 451 -19.90 19.94 -8.34
CA VAL A 451 -21.23 19.53 -7.88
C VAL A 451 -21.69 18.29 -8.65
N LEU A 452 -21.50 18.26 -9.98
CA LEU A 452 -21.79 17.09 -10.80
C LEU A 452 -20.92 15.88 -10.41
N LEU A 453 -19.60 16.07 -10.22
CA LEU A 453 -18.69 15.03 -9.74
C LEU A 453 -19.12 14.47 -8.38
N LEU A 454 -19.44 15.34 -7.42
CA LEU A 454 -19.91 14.93 -6.09
C LEU A 454 -21.24 14.16 -6.18
N THR A 455 -22.18 14.66 -6.97
CA THR A 455 -23.49 14.01 -7.17
C THR A 455 -23.32 12.61 -7.73
N GLU A 456 -22.49 12.45 -8.77
CA GLU A 456 -22.30 11.15 -9.40
C GLU A 456 -21.45 10.19 -8.54
N VAL A 457 -20.46 10.67 -7.79
CA VAL A 457 -19.78 9.86 -6.77
C VAL A 457 -20.75 9.39 -5.69
N LEU A 458 -21.67 10.25 -5.23
CA LEU A 458 -22.71 9.87 -4.27
C LEU A 458 -23.69 8.85 -4.86
N ASN A 459 -24.03 8.96 -6.14
CA ASN A 459 -24.84 7.96 -6.84
C ASN A 459 -24.10 6.61 -6.90
N ARG A 460 -22.81 6.61 -7.25
CA ARG A 460 -22.00 5.40 -7.47
C ARG A 460 -21.72 4.57 -6.20
N ILE A 461 -21.87 5.15 -5.01
CA ILE A 461 -21.75 4.44 -3.71
C ILE A 461 -23.09 3.93 -3.16
N GLN A 462 -24.18 4.05 -3.93
CA GLN A 462 -25.53 3.68 -3.56
C GLN A 462 -26.02 2.49 -4.40
N PHE A 463 -26.62 1.52 -3.72
CA PHE A 463 -27.10 0.27 -4.31
C PHE A 463 -28.12 0.57 -5.42
N ARG A 464 -29.09 1.44 -5.18
CA ARG A 464 -30.13 1.80 -6.17
C ARG A 464 -29.65 2.38 -7.52
N TYR A 465 -28.41 2.84 -7.63
CA TYR A 465 -27.88 3.46 -8.86
C TYR A 465 -26.69 2.69 -9.45
N ASN A 466 -25.93 1.97 -8.63
CA ASN A 466 -24.75 1.22 -9.05
C ASN A 466 -24.81 -0.25 -8.61
N GLN A 467 -26.03 -0.77 -8.62
CA GLN A 467 -26.40 -2.05 -8.03
C GLN A 467 -25.44 -3.19 -8.42
N ALA A 468 -25.42 -3.55 -9.70
CA ALA A 468 -24.66 -4.70 -10.19
C ALA A 468 -23.15 -4.68 -9.85
N GLN A 469 -22.51 -3.51 -9.75
CA GLN A 469 -21.09 -3.40 -9.39
C GLN A 469 -20.84 -3.36 -7.87
N LEU A 470 -21.85 -3.00 -7.08
CA LEU A 470 -21.80 -3.11 -5.62
C LEU A 470 -22.17 -4.53 -5.16
N GLU A 471 -22.91 -5.27 -5.98
CA GLU A 471 -23.26 -6.69 -5.79
C GLU A 471 -22.13 -7.64 -6.18
N GLU A 472 -21.31 -7.29 -7.18
CA GLU A 472 -20.00 -7.94 -7.41
C GLU A 472 -19.06 -7.87 -6.18
N LEU A 473 -19.38 -7.01 -5.20
CA LEU A 473 -18.66 -6.83 -3.94
C LEU A 473 -19.44 -7.36 -2.70
N ASP A 474 -20.71 -7.78 -2.83
CA ASP A 474 -21.58 -8.24 -1.74
C ASP A 474 -22.78 -9.06 -2.30
N ASP A 475 -22.90 -10.36 -1.99
CA ASP A 475 -23.88 -11.29 -2.60
C ASP A 475 -25.37 -10.96 -2.28
N GLU A 476 -26.14 -10.35 -3.21
CA GLU A 476 -27.56 -10.59 -3.59
C GLU A 476 -28.20 -9.36 -4.31
N THR A 477 -29.26 -9.56 -5.12
CA THR A 477 -29.73 -8.62 -6.17
C THR A 477 -30.91 -7.67 -5.81
N LEU A 478 -31.15 -6.59 -6.61
CA LEU A 478 -32.45 -5.97 -7.07
C LEU A 478 -32.73 -4.45 -6.85
N ASP A 479 -33.30 -3.83 -7.90
CA ASP A 479 -33.64 -2.40 -8.16
C ASP A 479 -34.83 -1.83 -7.29
N ASP A 480 -35.24 -0.53 -7.28
CA ASP A 480 -35.02 0.66 -8.13
C ASP A 480 -35.41 2.00 -7.40
N ASP A 481 -35.03 3.16 -7.97
CA ASP A 481 -35.58 4.56 -7.87
C ASP A 481 -36.24 5.10 -6.56
N PHE A 482 -35.61 6.06 -5.83
CA PHE A 482 -36.24 7.08 -4.92
C PHE A 482 -35.20 8.13 -4.40
N PRO A 483 -35.59 9.29 -3.80
CA PRO A 483 -34.67 10.32 -3.29
C PRO A 483 -33.88 9.93 -2.00
N VAL A 484 -32.96 10.79 -1.54
CA VAL A 484 -31.62 10.34 -1.11
C VAL A 484 -31.38 10.08 0.39
N LEU A 485 -31.14 11.12 1.19
CA LEU A 485 -30.74 10.95 2.60
C LEU A 485 -31.91 11.23 3.54
N GLN A 486 -32.67 12.29 3.27
CA GLN A 486 -33.85 12.63 4.05
C GLN A 486 -34.90 11.52 3.96
N ASP A 487 -35.12 10.99 2.76
CA ASP A 487 -36.15 9.99 2.49
C ASP A 487 -35.76 8.62 3.07
N ASN A 488 -34.51 8.19 2.90
CA ASN A 488 -33.98 6.98 3.56
C ASN A 488 -34.02 7.09 5.10
N LEU A 489 -33.76 8.27 5.66
CA LEU A 489 -33.94 8.55 7.09
C LEU A 489 -35.42 8.48 7.50
N GLU A 490 -36.34 9.00 6.69
CA GLU A 490 -37.79 8.94 6.95
C GLU A 490 -38.35 7.53 6.84
N VAL A 491 -37.88 6.71 5.90
CA VAL A 491 -38.16 5.27 5.81
C VAL A 491 -37.70 4.57 7.10
N TYR A 492 -36.44 4.76 7.51
CA TYR A 492 -35.90 4.13 8.73
C TYR A 492 -36.67 4.56 9.99
N LEU A 493 -36.86 5.87 10.19
CA LEU A 493 -37.59 6.45 11.32
C LEU A 493 -39.10 6.14 11.28
N GLY A 494 -39.64 5.77 10.12
CA GLY A 494 -41.02 5.35 9.91
C GLY A 494 -41.28 3.88 10.25
N LEU A 495 -40.25 3.02 10.31
CA LEU A 495 -40.38 1.57 10.54
C LEU A 495 -41.22 1.21 11.77
N GLN A 496 -41.25 2.06 12.81
CA GLN A 496 -42.07 1.87 14.00
C GLN A 496 -43.55 1.60 13.69
N GLN A 497 -44.09 2.20 12.62
CA GLN A 497 -45.49 2.03 12.20
C GLN A 497 -45.80 0.61 11.71
N PHE A 498 -44.77 -0.14 11.29
CA PHE A 498 -44.87 -1.49 10.75
C PHE A 498 -44.49 -2.57 11.77
N ILE A 499 -44.18 -2.21 13.01
CA ILE A 499 -43.83 -3.19 14.07
C ILE A 499 -45.11 -3.69 14.74
N VAL A 500 -45.31 -5.01 14.70
CA VAL A 500 -46.40 -5.70 15.38
C VAL A 500 -45.83 -6.47 16.57
N THR A 501 -46.46 -6.32 17.74
CA THR A 501 -46.11 -7.09 18.94
C THR A 501 -46.89 -8.40 18.93
N SER A 502 -46.17 -9.52 18.89
CA SER A 502 -46.70 -10.88 18.94
C SER A 502 -46.39 -11.54 20.29
N ALA A 503 -46.89 -12.77 20.50
CA ALA A 503 -46.54 -13.57 21.68
C ALA A 503 -45.07 -14.07 21.68
N SER A 504 -44.36 -14.03 20.54
CA SER A 504 -42.93 -14.38 20.44
C SER A 504 -41.98 -13.18 20.57
N GLY A 505 -42.45 -11.96 20.27
CA GLY A 505 -41.65 -10.74 20.34
C GLY A 505 -42.18 -9.61 19.46
N HIS A 506 -41.31 -8.66 19.13
CA HIS A 506 -41.60 -7.63 18.14
C HIS A 506 -41.20 -8.13 16.75
N ARG A 507 -42.12 -8.04 15.79
CA ARG A 507 -41.92 -8.45 14.39
C ARG A 507 -42.19 -7.28 13.45
N LEU A 508 -41.33 -7.11 12.44
CA LEU A 508 -41.55 -6.18 11.34
C LEU A 508 -42.56 -6.79 10.36
N ASN A 509 -43.71 -6.15 10.19
CA ASN A 509 -44.81 -6.58 9.34
C ASN A 509 -44.65 -6.05 7.89
N ILE A 510 -43.44 -6.18 7.35
CA ILE A 510 -43.12 -5.97 5.93
C ILE A 510 -42.75 -7.36 5.41
N THR A 511 -43.62 -7.93 4.58
CA THR A 511 -43.58 -9.34 4.16
C THR A 511 -43.68 -9.54 2.65
N ALA A 512 -44.10 -8.50 1.90
CA ALA A 512 -44.12 -8.54 0.45
C ALA A 512 -42.68 -8.44 -0.08
N GLU A 513 -42.31 -9.34 -0.99
CA GLU A 513 -40.95 -9.49 -1.53
C GLU A 513 -40.37 -8.17 -2.08
N ASN A 514 -41.17 -7.43 -2.85
CA ASN A 514 -40.76 -6.13 -3.40
C ASN A 514 -40.56 -5.04 -2.34
N ASP A 515 -41.33 -5.05 -1.25
CA ASP A 515 -41.19 -4.06 -0.18
C ASP A 515 -40.03 -4.41 0.76
N CYS A 516 -39.73 -5.71 0.93
CA CYS A 516 -38.50 -6.17 1.56
C CYS A 516 -37.25 -5.74 0.77
N ARG A 517 -37.26 -5.87 -0.57
CA ARG A 517 -36.16 -5.42 -1.45
C ARG A 517 -35.93 -3.91 -1.39
N ARG A 518 -37.00 -3.13 -1.50
CA ARG A 518 -36.95 -1.66 -1.33
C ARG A 518 -36.36 -1.26 0.02
N LEU A 519 -36.76 -1.93 1.09
CA LEU A 519 -36.24 -1.68 2.42
C LEU A 519 -34.74 -2.03 2.52
N HIS A 520 -34.31 -3.17 1.98
CA HIS A 520 -32.90 -3.55 1.91
C HIS A 520 -32.05 -2.45 1.27
N CYS A 521 -32.38 -2.04 0.05
CA CYS A 521 -31.66 -0.98 -0.67
C CYS A 521 -31.65 0.35 0.10
N SER A 522 -32.79 0.75 0.66
CA SER A 522 -32.92 1.98 1.47
C SER A 522 -32.00 1.97 2.71
N LEU A 523 -31.87 0.81 3.37
CA LEU A 523 -31.00 0.65 4.55
C LEU A 523 -29.52 0.61 4.14
N ARG A 524 -29.17 -0.09 3.05
CA ARG A 524 -27.80 -0.12 2.51
C ARG A 524 -27.33 1.27 2.08
N ASP A 525 -28.16 2.02 1.37
CA ASP A 525 -27.88 3.41 0.98
C ASP A 525 -27.72 4.32 2.20
N LEU A 526 -28.59 4.18 3.21
CA LEU A 526 -28.46 4.92 4.47
C LEU A 526 -27.15 4.60 5.19
N SER A 527 -26.71 3.33 5.19
CA SER A 527 -25.42 2.89 5.74
C SER A 527 -24.24 3.57 5.02
N SER A 528 -24.23 3.58 3.69
CA SER A 528 -23.21 4.28 2.88
C SER A 528 -23.21 5.79 3.12
N LEU A 529 -24.39 6.41 3.19
CA LEU A 529 -24.54 7.85 3.44
C LEU A 529 -24.11 8.26 4.84
N LEU A 530 -24.39 7.46 5.87
CA LEU A 530 -23.94 7.71 7.24
C LEU A 530 -22.40 7.68 7.33
N GLN A 531 -21.74 6.77 6.62
CA GLN A 531 -20.28 6.75 6.51
C GLN A 531 -19.74 8.02 5.85
N ALA A 532 -20.37 8.48 4.75
CA ALA A 532 -20.00 9.73 4.09
C ALA A 532 -20.17 10.94 5.03
N VAL A 533 -21.29 11.03 5.74
CA VAL A 533 -21.56 12.08 6.75
C VAL A 533 -20.53 12.07 7.89
N GLY A 534 -20.09 10.89 8.33
CA GLY A 534 -19.01 10.74 9.31
C GLY A 534 -17.68 11.34 8.83
N ARG A 535 -17.30 11.10 7.57
CA ARG A 535 -16.08 11.66 6.95
C ARG A 535 -16.10 13.19 6.81
N LEU A 536 -17.26 13.84 6.89
CA LEU A 536 -17.37 15.30 6.85
C LEU A 536 -16.99 15.99 8.17
N ALA A 537 -16.85 15.25 9.29
CA ALA A 537 -16.63 15.82 10.62
C ALA A 537 -15.42 16.78 10.71
N GLU A 538 -14.32 16.48 10.00
CA GLU A 538 -13.11 17.30 9.99
C GLU A 538 -13.30 18.69 9.33
N TYR A 539 -14.33 18.84 8.48
CA TYR A 539 -14.66 20.11 7.81
C TYR A 539 -15.55 21.05 8.64
N PHE A 540 -15.84 20.67 9.89
CA PHE A 540 -16.63 21.45 10.84
C PHE A 540 -15.83 21.93 12.06
N ILE A 541 -14.53 21.63 12.15
CA ILE A 541 -13.67 21.99 13.30
C ILE A 541 -12.65 23.09 12.96
N GLY A 542 -12.06 23.69 13.99
CA GLY A 542 -11.00 24.71 13.83
C GLY A 542 -11.56 26.06 13.38
N ASP A 543 -10.87 26.75 12.49
CA ASP A 543 -11.23 28.13 12.07
C ASP A 543 -12.65 28.25 11.48
N VAL A 544 -13.19 27.17 10.90
CA VAL A 544 -14.54 27.13 10.32
C VAL A 544 -15.64 26.75 11.32
N PHE A 545 -15.28 26.34 12.55
CA PHE A 545 -16.22 25.86 13.58
C PHE A 545 -17.35 26.86 13.85
N ALA A 546 -17.00 28.11 14.12
CA ALA A 546 -17.99 29.15 14.43
C ALA A 546 -18.91 29.47 13.25
N VAL A 547 -18.40 29.39 12.01
CA VAL A 547 -19.16 29.71 10.79
C VAL A 547 -20.16 28.61 10.45
N ARG A 548 -19.77 27.34 10.61
CA ARG A 548 -20.58 26.15 10.27
C ARG A 548 -21.20 25.44 11.48
N PHE A 549 -21.24 26.11 12.63
CA PHE A 549 -21.72 25.52 13.88
C PHE A 549 -23.15 24.99 13.77
N SER A 550 -24.04 25.75 13.12
CA SER A 550 -25.46 25.41 12.95
C SER A 550 -25.68 24.21 12.01
N ASP A 551 -24.91 24.11 10.93
CA ASP A 551 -24.92 22.97 10.01
C ASP A 551 -24.46 21.69 10.73
N ALA A 552 -23.31 21.77 11.41
CA ALA A 552 -22.75 20.65 12.17
C ALA A 552 -23.67 20.19 13.30
N LEU A 553 -24.26 21.12 14.05
CA LEU A 553 -25.23 20.83 15.10
C LEU A 553 -26.46 20.12 14.53
N THR A 554 -26.98 20.56 13.38
CA THR A 554 -28.12 19.91 12.70
C THR A 554 -27.79 18.48 12.29
N VAL A 555 -26.58 18.23 11.80
CA VAL A 555 -26.10 16.87 11.47
C VAL A 555 -25.99 16.01 12.72
N VAL A 556 -25.35 16.51 13.79
CA VAL A 556 -25.16 15.76 15.04
C VAL A 556 -26.49 15.47 15.74
N GLU A 557 -27.42 16.42 15.81
CA GLU A 557 -28.76 16.19 16.38
C GLU A 557 -29.54 15.11 15.60
N ARG A 558 -29.41 15.07 14.26
CA ARG A 558 -29.98 13.99 13.42
C ARG A 558 -29.32 12.64 13.71
N LEU A 559 -27.98 12.57 13.81
CA LEU A 559 -27.25 11.35 14.14
C LEU A 559 -27.62 10.80 15.53
N VAL A 560 -27.77 11.67 16.53
CA VAL A 560 -28.25 11.31 17.87
C VAL A 560 -29.68 10.77 17.81
N LYS A 561 -30.58 11.41 17.05
CA LYS A 561 -31.96 10.96 16.87
C LYS A 561 -32.05 9.56 16.24
N VAL A 562 -31.27 9.29 15.20
CA VAL A 562 -31.24 7.98 14.50
C VAL A 562 -30.73 6.88 15.43
N THR A 563 -29.61 7.13 16.10
CA THR A 563 -29.01 6.21 17.07
C THR A 563 -29.97 5.91 18.24
N LEU A 564 -30.61 6.95 18.81
CA LEU A 564 -31.58 6.80 19.89
C LEU A 564 -32.77 5.94 19.47
N TYR A 565 -33.33 6.20 18.29
CA TYR A 565 -34.46 5.45 17.73
C TYR A 565 -34.11 3.97 17.55
N GLY A 566 -32.95 3.66 16.96
CA GLY A 566 -32.46 2.27 16.80
C GLY A 566 -32.32 1.52 18.12
N SER A 567 -31.83 2.19 19.17
CA SER A 567 -31.69 1.62 20.52
C SER A 567 -33.00 1.51 21.31
N GLN A 568 -33.89 2.50 21.22
CA GLN A 568 -35.18 2.47 21.92
C GLN A 568 -36.09 1.36 21.41
N ILE A 569 -36.19 1.23 20.09
CA ILE A 569 -37.03 0.22 19.43
C ILE A 569 -36.35 -1.16 19.39
N LYS A 570 -35.02 -1.19 19.49
CA LYS A 570 -34.19 -2.40 19.40
C LYS A 570 -34.36 -3.10 18.04
N LEU A 571 -34.33 -2.32 16.95
CA LEU A 571 -34.50 -2.81 15.57
C LEU A 571 -33.59 -4.01 15.25
N TYR A 572 -32.37 -4.01 15.79
CA TYR A 572 -31.37 -5.09 15.70
C TYR A 572 -31.82 -6.46 16.25
N ASN A 573 -32.87 -6.50 17.08
CA ASN A 573 -33.44 -7.70 17.69
C ASN A 573 -34.85 -8.05 17.18
N ILE A 574 -35.38 -7.35 16.17
CA ILE A 574 -36.70 -7.59 15.61
C ILE A 574 -36.71 -8.81 14.67
N GLU A 575 -37.80 -9.57 14.69
CA GLU A 575 -38.07 -10.62 13.70
C GLU A 575 -38.46 -9.96 12.35
N THR A 576 -37.74 -10.26 11.27
CA THR A 576 -38.06 -9.78 9.90
C THR A 576 -38.56 -10.92 9.02
N ALA A 577 -39.18 -10.61 7.88
CA ALA A 577 -39.63 -11.63 6.93
C ALA A 577 -38.47 -12.36 6.22
N VAL A 578 -37.34 -11.66 6.02
CA VAL A 578 -36.10 -12.19 5.43
C VAL A 578 -34.94 -11.92 6.39
N PRO A 579 -34.69 -12.78 7.39
CA PRO A 579 -33.70 -12.53 8.44
C PRO A 579 -32.24 -12.56 7.98
N SER A 580 -31.93 -13.22 6.87
CA SER A 580 -30.58 -13.25 6.28
C SER A 580 -30.14 -11.91 5.72
N VAL A 581 -31.07 -11.11 5.20
CA VAL A 581 -30.81 -9.84 4.49
C VAL A 581 -31.08 -8.64 5.41
N LEU A 582 -32.35 -8.46 5.81
CA LEU A 582 -32.80 -7.25 6.51
C LEU A 582 -32.23 -7.09 7.93
N LYS A 583 -31.80 -8.18 8.56
CA LYS A 583 -31.26 -8.10 9.94
C LYS A 583 -29.83 -7.54 9.95
N PRO A 584 -28.89 -8.01 9.10
CA PRO A 584 -27.64 -7.29 8.83
C PRO A 584 -27.86 -5.80 8.51
N ASP A 585 -28.77 -5.45 7.61
CA ASP A 585 -28.99 -4.06 7.20
C ASP A 585 -29.38 -3.13 8.37
N LEU A 586 -30.34 -3.56 9.20
CA LEU A 586 -30.80 -2.81 10.38
C LEU A 586 -29.69 -2.63 11.43
N ILE A 587 -28.79 -3.62 11.50
CA ILE A 587 -27.61 -3.62 12.39
C ILE A 587 -26.53 -2.69 11.83
N ASP A 588 -26.35 -2.67 10.52
CA ASP A 588 -25.36 -1.85 9.82
C ASP A 588 -25.73 -0.37 9.84
N VAL A 589 -26.98 0.01 9.53
CA VAL A 589 -27.45 1.40 9.67
C VAL A 589 -27.21 1.91 11.09
N HIS A 590 -27.50 1.10 12.11
CA HIS A 590 -27.32 1.50 13.49
C HIS A 590 -25.83 1.58 13.88
N ALA A 591 -25.00 0.63 13.45
CA ALA A 591 -23.55 0.65 13.65
C ALA A 591 -22.89 1.87 12.97
N GLN A 592 -23.33 2.22 11.75
CA GLN A 592 -22.84 3.41 11.05
C GLN A 592 -23.37 4.71 11.65
N SER A 593 -24.58 4.75 12.22
CA SER A 593 -25.05 5.94 12.94
C SER A 593 -24.21 6.24 14.20
N LEU A 594 -23.79 5.19 14.92
CA LEU A 594 -22.85 5.27 16.04
C LEU A 594 -21.46 5.72 15.59
N ALA A 595 -20.92 5.12 14.52
CA ALA A 595 -19.60 5.46 13.98
C ALA A 595 -19.55 6.88 13.40
N ALA A 596 -20.60 7.31 12.69
CA ALA A 596 -20.75 8.67 12.21
C ALA A 596 -20.78 9.65 13.39
N LEU A 597 -21.56 9.39 14.44
CA LEU A 597 -21.59 10.23 15.64
C LEU A 597 -20.23 10.27 16.37
N GLN A 598 -19.49 9.16 16.38
CA GLN A 598 -18.14 9.07 16.94
C GLN A 598 -17.14 9.98 16.19
N ALA A 599 -17.25 10.08 14.86
CA ALA A 599 -16.39 10.95 14.06
C ALA A 599 -16.49 12.43 14.46
N TYR A 600 -17.68 12.89 14.88
CA TYR A 600 -17.88 14.25 15.40
C TYR A 600 -17.35 14.47 16.82
N SER A 601 -16.62 13.54 17.43
CA SER A 601 -16.07 13.69 18.79
C SER A 601 -15.12 14.89 18.95
N HIS A 602 -14.33 15.25 17.93
CA HIS A 602 -13.51 16.48 17.98
C HIS A 602 -14.37 17.76 17.90
N TRP A 603 -15.45 17.74 17.11
CA TRP A 603 -16.42 18.83 17.07
C TRP A 603 -17.16 18.98 18.40
N LEU A 604 -17.59 17.87 19.01
CA LEU A 604 -18.19 17.83 20.34
C LEU A 604 -17.23 18.32 21.42
N ALA A 605 -15.91 18.13 21.29
CA ALA A 605 -14.92 18.67 22.23
C ALA A 605 -14.74 20.20 22.10
N GLN A 606 -14.79 20.74 20.88
CA GLN A 606 -14.82 22.19 20.66
C GLN A 606 -16.13 22.81 21.17
N TYR A 607 -17.27 22.17 20.91
CA TYR A 607 -18.56 22.60 21.47
C TYR A 607 -18.58 22.48 23.00
N CYS A 608 -18.04 21.41 23.60
CA CYS A 608 -17.89 21.28 25.06
C CYS A 608 -17.13 22.48 25.65
N SER A 609 -16.06 22.92 24.98
CA SER A 609 -15.25 24.07 25.44
C SER A 609 -16.01 25.40 25.39
N GLU A 610 -16.78 25.66 24.33
CA GLU A 610 -17.57 26.90 24.22
C GLU A 610 -18.90 26.84 25.01
N ALA A 611 -19.47 25.66 25.22
CA ALA A 611 -20.71 25.44 25.98
C ALA A 611 -20.60 25.82 27.47
N HIS A 612 -19.37 25.90 28.01
CA HIS A 612 -19.09 26.45 29.34
C HIS A 612 -19.26 27.99 29.38
N ARG A 613 -19.26 28.67 28.21
CA ARG A 613 -19.46 30.12 28.09
C ARG A 613 -20.88 30.48 27.66
N GLN A 614 -21.47 29.73 26.72
CA GLN A 614 -22.81 29.98 26.19
C GLN A 614 -23.54 28.66 25.87
N ASN A 615 -24.81 28.51 26.30
CA ASN A 615 -25.71 27.37 25.97
C ASN A 615 -25.37 25.98 26.54
N THR A 616 -24.90 25.89 27.80
CA THR A 616 -24.58 24.62 28.49
C THR A 616 -25.72 23.58 28.46
N GLN A 617 -26.98 24.00 28.56
CA GLN A 617 -28.12 23.09 28.67
C GLN A 617 -28.35 22.22 27.41
N GLN A 618 -28.22 22.78 26.21
CA GLN A 618 -28.42 22.03 24.95
C GLN A 618 -27.34 20.97 24.78
N PHE A 619 -26.08 21.30 25.12
CA PHE A 619 -24.98 20.35 25.11
C PHE A 619 -25.16 19.22 26.13
N VAL A 620 -25.60 19.54 27.37
CA VAL A 620 -25.92 18.53 28.40
C VAL A 620 -27.02 17.57 27.90
N THR A 621 -28.08 18.09 27.28
CA THR A 621 -29.15 17.26 26.70
C THR A 621 -28.61 16.38 25.58
N LEU A 622 -27.85 16.92 24.63
CA LEU A 622 -27.29 16.19 23.49
C LEU A 622 -26.42 14.99 23.94
N ILE A 623 -25.49 15.21 24.88
CA ILE A 623 -24.64 14.16 25.43
C ILE A 623 -25.44 13.15 26.26
N SER A 624 -26.44 13.59 27.04
CA SER A 624 -27.30 12.68 27.82
C SER A 624 -28.14 11.78 26.91
N THR A 625 -28.76 12.34 25.87
CA THR A 625 -29.51 11.56 24.87
C THR A 625 -28.61 10.60 24.09
N THR A 626 -27.37 11.01 23.79
CA THR A 626 -26.36 10.10 23.22
C THR A 626 -26.10 8.91 24.16
N MET A 627 -25.94 9.17 25.46
CA MET A 627 -25.71 8.09 26.43
C MET A 627 -26.94 7.20 26.67
N ASP A 628 -28.16 7.75 26.62
CA ASP A 628 -29.39 6.95 26.64
C ASP A 628 -29.51 6.02 25.42
N ALA A 629 -28.93 6.40 24.28
CA ALA A 629 -28.85 5.56 23.10
C ALA A 629 -27.74 4.49 23.19
N VAL A 630 -26.59 4.82 23.77
CA VAL A 630 -25.43 3.91 23.90
C VAL A 630 -25.63 2.84 24.99
N THR A 631 -26.15 3.21 26.16
CA THR A 631 -26.23 2.32 27.33
C THR A 631 -27.00 1.00 27.11
N PRO A 632 -28.13 0.95 26.37
CA PRO A 632 -28.82 -0.31 26.07
C PRO A 632 -28.01 -1.31 25.22
N LEU A 633 -27.04 -0.81 24.44
CA LEU A 633 -26.22 -1.61 23.54
C LEU A 633 -25.05 -2.30 24.25
N ILE A 634 -24.61 -1.78 25.40
CA ILE A 634 -23.54 -2.36 26.22
C ILE A 634 -24.10 -3.57 26.98
N SER A 635 -24.27 -4.69 26.27
CA SER A 635 -24.89 -5.90 26.80
C SER A 635 -24.54 -7.17 26.04
N THR A 636 -24.39 -8.29 26.76
CA THR A 636 -24.21 -9.67 26.25
C THR A 636 -25.34 -10.20 25.35
N LYS A 637 -26.42 -9.43 25.16
CA LYS A 637 -27.59 -9.77 24.32
C LYS A 637 -27.65 -8.98 23.00
N VAL A 638 -26.55 -8.31 22.64
CA VAL A 638 -26.42 -7.45 21.46
C VAL A 638 -25.26 -7.99 20.63
N GLN A 639 -25.37 -7.93 19.30
CA GLN A 639 -24.30 -8.41 18.42
C GLN A 639 -23.03 -7.57 18.55
N ASP A 640 -21.88 -8.24 18.44
CA ASP A 640 -20.54 -7.67 18.63
C ASP A 640 -20.29 -6.39 17.84
N LYS A 641 -20.76 -6.28 16.59
CA LYS A 641 -20.62 -5.08 15.76
C LYS A 641 -21.22 -3.84 16.43
N LEU A 642 -22.46 -3.94 16.91
CA LEU A 642 -23.14 -2.85 17.62
C LEU A 642 -22.58 -2.60 19.01
N LEU A 643 -22.24 -3.66 19.74
CA LEU A 643 -21.61 -3.57 21.05
C LEU A 643 -20.28 -2.79 20.94
N LEU A 644 -19.43 -3.14 19.98
CA LEU A 644 -18.14 -2.46 19.76
C LEU A 644 -18.33 -1.01 19.29
N SER A 645 -19.22 -0.72 18.34
CA SER A 645 -19.53 0.67 17.94
C SER A 645 -20.00 1.54 19.12
N ALA A 646 -20.84 0.99 20.00
CA ALA A 646 -21.30 1.68 21.20
C ALA A 646 -20.15 1.91 22.21
N CYS A 647 -19.28 0.92 22.40
CA CYS A 647 -18.08 1.06 23.24
C CYS A 647 -17.09 2.10 22.69
N HIS A 648 -16.86 2.12 21.37
CA HIS A 648 -15.97 3.09 20.73
C HIS A 648 -16.48 4.53 20.86
N LEU A 649 -17.79 4.76 20.67
CA LEU A 649 -18.40 6.07 20.93
C LEU A 649 -18.23 6.50 22.40
N LEU A 650 -18.45 5.60 23.36
CA LEU A 650 -18.24 5.87 24.78
C LEU A 650 -16.76 6.20 25.09
N VAL A 651 -15.80 5.50 24.49
CA VAL A 651 -14.36 5.83 24.59
C VAL A 651 -14.07 7.23 24.01
N SER A 652 -14.60 7.58 22.84
CA SER A 652 -14.40 8.91 22.24
C SER A 652 -15.00 10.04 23.09
N LEU A 653 -16.15 9.82 23.74
CA LEU A 653 -16.71 10.77 24.71
C LEU A 653 -15.85 10.89 25.97
N ALA A 654 -15.33 9.77 26.48
CA ALA A 654 -14.49 9.69 27.68
C ALA A 654 -13.09 10.30 27.48
N THR A 655 -12.47 10.14 26.30
CA THR A 655 -11.10 10.58 26.01
C THR A 655 -11.06 11.95 25.33
N THR A 656 -11.86 12.16 24.28
CA THR A 656 -11.78 13.38 23.45
C THR A 656 -12.64 14.51 24.03
N VAL A 657 -13.93 14.25 24.28
CA VAL A 657 -14.90 15.30 24.69
C VAL A 657 -14.78 15.68 26.17
N ARG A 658 -14.57 14.69 27.05
CA ARG A 658 -14.40 14.84 28.50
C ARG A 658 -15.40 15.81 29.18
N PRO A 659 -16.74 15.64 29.01
CA PRO A 659 -17.71 16.46 29.72
C PRO A 659 -17.67 16.20 31.23
N VAL A 660 -17.62 17.27 32.03
CA VAL A 660 -17.53 17.21 33.51
C VAL A 660 -18.65 16.36 34.14
N PHE A 661 -19.86 16.48 33.60
CA PHE A 661 -21.07 15.81 34.08
C PHE A 661 -21.22 14.36 33.59
N LEU A 662 -20.30 13.82 32.78
CA LEU A 662 -20.48 12.51 32.12
C LEU A 662 -20.72 11.36 33.11
N ILE A 663 -19.98 11.31 34.22
CA ILE A 663 -20.17 10.31 35.29
C ILE A 663 -21.49 10.47 36.07
N SER A 664 -22.10 11.65 36.01
CA SER A 664 -23.37 11.96 36.67
C SER A 664 -24.59 11.55 35.83
N ILE A 665 -24.40 11.20 34.56
CA ILE A 665 -25.51 10.78 33.67
C ILE A 665 -26.02 9.40 34.14
N PRO A 666 -27.33 9.23 34.44
CA PRO A 666 -27.87 7.96 34.93
C PRO A 666 -27.60 6.76 34.00
N ALA A 667 -27.51 7.01 32.70
CA ALA A 667 -27.16 6.00 31.70
C ALA A 667 -25.70 5.49 31.87
N VAL A 668 -24.73 6.37 32.14
CA VAL A 668 -23.34 6.00 32.44
C VAL A 668 -23.25 5.27 33.79
N GLN A 669 -23.99 5.72 34.80
CA GLN A 669 -24.03 5.06 36.11
C GLN A 669 -24.56 3.63 36.03
N LYS A 670 -25.55 3.34 35.16
CA LYS A 670 -26.00 1.97 34.89
C LYS A 670 -24.89 1.11 34.29
N VAL A 671 -24.07 1.65 33.38
CA VAL A 671 -22.92 0.94 32.81
C VAL A 671 -21.86 0.68 33.88
N PHE A 672 -21.50 1.70 34.67
CA PHE A 672 -20.54 1.58 35.77
C PHE A 672 -20.97 0.48 36.75
N ASN A 673 -22.21 0.56 37.25
CA ASN A 673 -22.76 -0.43 38.19
C ASN A 673 -22.79 -1.84 37.60
N ARG A 674 -23.13 -2.00 36.31
CA ARG A 674 -23.10 -3.29 35.61
C ARG A 674 -21.69 -3.89 35.55
N ILE A 675 -20.67 -3.07 35.31
CA ILE A 675 -19.27 -3.54 35.22
C ILE A 675 -18.69 -3.88 36.59
N THR A 676 -19.15 -3.22 37.66
CA THR A 676 -18.73 -3.51 39.04
C THR A 676 -19.54 -4.60 39.76
N ASP A 677 -20.69 -5.00 39.23
CA ASP A 677 -21.56 -6.03 39.82
C ASP A 677 -20.93 -7.44 39.68
N ALA A 678 -20.73 -8.09 40.82
CA ALA A 678 -20.17 -9.44 40.92
C ALA A 678 -20.99 -10.52 40.18
N SER A 679 -22.28 -10.28 39.97
CA SER A 679 -23.23 -11.21 39.34
C SER A 679 -23.43 -10.97 37.84
N ALA A 680 -22.87 -9.89 37.30
CA ALA A 680 -23.00 -9.55 35.89
C ALA A 680 -22.15 -10.47 35.00
N GLN A 681 -22.72 -10.89 33.87
CA GLN A 681 -21.96 -11.56 32.82
C GLN A 681 -20.97 -10.58 32.18
N ARG A 682 -19.68 -10.96 32.15
CA ARG A 682 -18.61 -10.28 31.41
C ARG A 682 -19.01 -10.12 29.94
N LEU A 683 -18.63 -8.99 29.34
CA LEU A 683 -18.78 -8.76 27.90
C LEU A 683 -17.71 -9.55 27.12
N VAL A 684 -17.86 -9.65 25.80
CA VAL A 684 -16.78 -10.15 24.91
C VAL A 684 -15.51 -9.33 25.15
N ASP A 685 -14.34 -9.97 25.23
CA ASP A 685 -13.14 -9.36 25.81
C ASP A 685 -12.76 -7.99 25.23
N LYS A 686 -12.82 -7.82 23.89
CA LYS A 686 -12.60 -6.51 23.23
C LYS A 686 -13.56 -5.43 23.74
N ALA A 687 -14.84 -5.75 23.90
CA ALA A 687 -15.85 -4.83 24.43
C ALA A 687 -15.65 -4.57 25.94
N GLN A 688 -15.28 -5.59 26.71
CA GLN A 688 -14.97 -5.46 28.14
C GLN A 688 -13.81 -4.46 28.35
N VAL A 689 -12.71 -4.64 27.61
CA VAL A 689 -11.55 -3.73 27.64
C VAL A 689 -11.97 -2.29 27.29
N LEU A 690 -12.67 -2.07 26.18
CA LEU A 690 -13.10 -0.72 25.75
C LEU A 690 -14.03 -0.02 26.76
N VAL A 691 -14.97 -0.74 27.39
CA VAL A 691 -15.84 -0.14 28.42
C VAL A 691 -15.04 0.20 29.67
N CYS A 692 -14.17 -0.70 30.13
CA CYS A 692 -13.30 -0.45 31.29
C CYS A 692 -12.37 0.75 31.05
N ARG A 693 -11.77 0.84 29.85
CA ARG A 693 -10.98 1.99 29.39
C ARG A 693 -11.77 3.28 29.48
N ALA A 694 -12.99 3.33 28.94
CA ALA A 694 -13.82 4.53 28.98
C ALA A 694 -14.19 4.94 30.42
N LEU A 695 -14.63 3.99 31.26
CA LEU A 695 -14.96 4.26 32.66
C LEU A 695 -13.73 4.72 33.46
N SER A 696 -12.56 4.13 33.22
CA SER A 696 -11.30 4.58 33.81
C SER A 696 -10.92 5.99 33.35
N ASN A 697 -11.02 6.28 32.06
CA ASN A 697 -10.70 7.61 31.49
C ASN A 697 -11.61 8.72 32.01
N ILE A 698 -12.92 8.45 32.20
CA ILE A 698 -13.86 9.36 32.87
C ILE A 698 -13.36 9.73 34.29
N LEU A 699 -12.60 8.86 34.95
CA LEU A 699 -12.09 9.06 36.32
C LEU A 699 -10.63 9.54 36.37
N LEU A 700 -9.80 9.26 35.36
CA LEU A 700 -8.37 9.58 35.36
C LEU A 700 -7.98 10.80 34.52
N LEU A 701 -8.66 11.08 33.39
CA LEU A 701 -8.22 12.15 32.48
C LEU A 701 -8.65 13.54 33.00
N PRO A 702 -7.78 14.57 32.98
CA PRO A 702 -8.17 15.91 33.41
C PRO A 702 -9.27 16.46 32.50
N TRP A 703 -10.29 17.10 33.09
CA TRP A 703 -11.30 17.83 32.34
C TRP A 703 -10.68 19.06 31.67
N PRO A 704 -10.99 19.35 30.40
CA PRO A 704 -10.44 20.49 29.69
C PRO A 704 -10.90 21.81 30.32
N ASN A 705 -10.04 22.82 30.27
CA ASN A 705 -10.32 24.20 30.68
C ASN A 705 -10.70 24.42 32.17
N LEU A 706 -10.56 23.41 33.04
CA LEU A 706 -10.76 23.53 34.50
C LEU A 706 -9.43 23.49 35.29
N PRO A 707 -9.26 24.35 36.31
CA PRO A 707 -8.05 24.35 37.14
C PRO A 707 -8.00 23.13 38.08
N GLU A 708 -6.79 22.76 38.52
CA GLU A 708 -6.51 21.55 39.32
C GLU A 708 -7.36 21.39 40.60
N ASN A 709 -7.75 22.49 41.23
CA ASN A 709 -8.63 22.50 42.41
C ASN A 709 -10.08 22.09 42.11
N GLU A 710 -10.52 22.21 40.86
CA GLU A 710 -11.90 21.92 40.42
C GLU A 710 -12.04 20.56 39.73
N GLN A 711 -10.94 19.83 39.50
CA GLN A 711 -10.90 18.50 38.88
C GLN A 711 -11.52 17.37 39.72
N GLN A 712 -11.99 17.66 40.95
CA GLN A 712 -12.62 16.70 41.89
C GLN A 712 -11.84 15.40 42.15
N TRP A 713 -10.51 15.45 42.06
CA TRP A 713 -9.62 14.30 42.21
C TRP A 713 -9.89 13.35 43.40
N PRO A 714 -10.28 13.81 44.61
CA PRO A 714 -10.56 12.90 45.73
C PRO A 714 -11.71 11.93 45.45
N VAL A 715 -12.82 12.42 44.88
CA VAL A 715 -14.00 11.60 44.55
C VAL A 715 -13.68 10.66 43.40
N ARG A 716 -13.01 11.17 42.36
CA ARG A 716 -12.61 10.40 41.18
C ARG A 716 -11.64 9.26 41.54
N SER A 717 -10.71 9.51 42.46
CA SER A 717 -9.77 8.50 42.98
C SER A 717 -10.47 7.37 43.74
N ILE A 718 -11.44 7.69 44.61
CA ILE A 718 -12.24 6.68 45.33
C ILE A 718 -13.04 5.81 44.34
N ASN A 719 -13.70 6.44 43.37
CA ASN A 719 -14.46 5.72 42.35
C ASN A 719 -13.56 4.84 41.45
N HIS A 720 -12.34 5.30 41.14
CA HIS A 720 -11.39 4.53 40.34
C HIS A 720 -10.84 3.32 41.12
N ALA A 721 -10.51 3.50 42.40
CA ALA A 721 -10.13 2.39 43.28
C ALA A 721 -11.26 1.35 43.40
N SER A 722 -12.52 1.79 43.51
CA SER A 722 -13.69 0.89 43.51
C SER A 722 -13.87 0.15 42.19
N LEU A 723 -13.61 0.79 41.04
CA LEU A 723 -13.68 0.17 39.72
C LEU A 723 -12.60 -0.92 39.57
N ILE A 724 -11.34 -0.59 39.87
CA ILE A 724 -10.23 -1.56 39.77
C ILE A 724 -10.44 -2.73 40.73
N SER A 725 -10.81 -2.46 41.99
CA SER A 725 -11.06 -3.52 42.99
C SER A 725 -12.18 -4.48 42.56
N ALA A 726 -13.24 -3.99 41.91
CA ALA A 726 -14.28 -4.85 41.36
C ALA A 726 -13.78 -5.69 40.17
N LEU A 727 -13.01 -5.09 39.26
CA LEU A 727 -12.45 -5.76 38.07
C LEU A 727 -11.40 -6.83 38.40
N SER A 728 -10.61 -6.63 39.46
CA SER A 728 -9.53 -7.53 39.86
C SER A 728 -9.87 -8.43 41.05
N ARG A 729 -11.11 -8.41 41.57
CA ARG A 729 -11.49 -9.15 42.79
C ARG A 729 -11.14 -10.65 42.71
N ASP A 730 -11.49 -11.29 41.60
CA ASP A 730 -11.30 -12.74 41.46
C ASP A 730 -9.83 -13.08 41.16
N TYR A 731 -9.08 -12.15 40.59
CA TYR A 731 -7.62 -12.21 40.45
C TYR A 731 -6.89 -12.06 41.80
N HIS A 732 -7.33 -11.15 42.67
CA HIS A 732 -6.77 -11.00 44.02
C HIS A 732 -6.95 -12.25 44.88
N ASN A 733 -8.06 -12.99 44.68
CA ASN A 733 -8.31 -14.27 45.34
C ASN A 733 -7.32 -15.38 44.95
N LEU A 734 -6.55 -15.24 43.86
CA LEU A 734 -5.52 -16.19 43.45
C LEU A 734 -4.22 -16.11 44.30
N LYS A 735 -4.06 -15.03 45.09
CA LYS A 735 -2.84 -14.79 45.88
C LYS A 735 -2.52 -15.97 46.80
N PRO A 736 -1.29 -16.53 46.78
CA PRO A 736 -0.92 -17.65 47.64
C PRO A 736 -1.00 -17.31 49.14
N ASN A 737 -2.08 -17.72 49.81
CA ASN A 737 -2.26 -17.53 51.24
C ASN A 737 -1.55 -18.63 52.03
N ALA A 738 -0.58 -18.25 52.87
CA ALA A 738 0.24 -19.17 53.67
C ALA A 738 -0.49 -19.96 54.78
N VAL A 739 -1.82 -19.81 54.91
CA VAL A 739 -2.60 -20.28 56.09
C VAL A 739 -3.87 -21.06 55.72
N ALA A 740 -4.23 -21.18 54.43
CA ALA A 740 -5.44 -21.87 54.00
C ALA A 740 -5.14 -23.03 53.03
N PRO A 741 -5.80 -24.20 53.18
CA PRO A 741 -5.71 -25.25 52.17
C PRO A 741 -6.28 -24.72 50.85
N GLN A 742 -5.47 -24.75 49.79
CA GLN A 742 -5.86 -24.28 48.47
C GLN A 742 -7.18 -24.93 48.04
N ARG A 743 -8.21 -24.11 47.78
CA ARG A 743 -9.31 -24.55 46.91
C ARG A 743 -8.67 -24.91 45.58
N LYS A 744 -8.70 -26.20 45.22
CA LYS A 744 -8.31 -26.66 43.88
C LYS A 744 -9.33 -26.15 42.87
N MET A 745 -9.20 -24.89 42.45
CA MET A 745 -9.75 -24.46 41.18
C MET A 745 -8.97 -25.17 40.06
N PRO A 746 -9.63 -25.52 38.94
CA PRO A 746 -8.94 -25.97 37.74
C PRO A 746 -7.85 -24.97 37.31
N LEU A 747 -6.76 -25.50 36.77
CA LEU A 747 -5.66 -24.69 36.23
C LEU A 747 -6.17 -23.79 35.09
N ASP A 748 -7.05 -24.30 34.23
CA ASP A 748 -7.61 -23.56 33.10
C ASP A 748 -8.46 -22.35 33.55
N ASP A 749 -9.32 -22.52 34.56
CA ASP A 749 -10.10 -21.41 35.15
C ASP A 749 -9.17 -20.32 35.70
N THR A 750 -8.04 -20.72 36.27
CA THR A 750 -7.02 -19.81 36.82
C THR A 750 -6.35 -19.01 35.70
N LYS A 751 -5.94 -19.67 34.61
CA LYS A 751 -5.38 -19.00 33.42
C LYS A 751 -6.33 -17.96 32.84
N VAL A 752 -7.61 -18.34 32.67
CA VAL A 752 -8.64 -17.45 32.14
C VAL A 752 -8.75 -16.19 32.98
N ILE A 753 -8.82 -16.29 34.31
CA ILE A 753 -8.89 -15.13 35.21
C ILE A 753 -7.66 -14.21 35.05
N ILE A 754 -6.45 -14.78 34.88
CA ILE A 754 -5.22 -14.00 34.70
C ILE A 754 -5.28 -13.19 33.40
N HIS A 755 -5.46 -13.83 32.23
CA HIS A 755 -5.57 -13.13 30.94
C HIS A 755 -6.71 -12.11 30.91
N GLN A 756 -7.88 -12.49 31.44
CA GLN A 756 -9.06 -11.63 31.46
C GLN A 756 -8.93 -10.41 32.36
N THR A 757 -8.11 -10.47 33.40
CA THR A 757 -7.85 -9.34 34.29
C THR A 757 -6.70 -8.49 33.75
N LEU A 758 -5.57 -9.12 33.41
CA LEU A 758 -4.36 -8.41 33.01
C LEU A 758 -4.55 -7.61 31.72
N SER A 759 -5.19 -8.16 30.69
CA SER A 759 -5.51 -7.39 29.46
C SER A 759 -6.31 -6.11 29.73
N VAL A 760 -7.20 -6.10 30.73
CA VAL A 760 -7.97 -4.90 31.12
C VAL A 760 -7.10 -3.90 31.90
N LEU A 761 -6.25 -4.39 32.82
CA LEU A 761 -5.38 -3.53 33.61
C LEU A 761 -4.22 -2.95 32.78
N GLU A 762 -3.67 -3.73 31.84
CA GLU A 762 -2.66 -3.31 30.87
C GLU A 762 -3.17 -2.18 30.00
N ASP A 763 -4.35 -2.34 29.40
CA ASP A 763 -5.00 -1.33 28.56
C ASP A 763 -5.22 0.00 29.30
N ILE A 764 -5.68 -0.07 30.56
CA ILE A 764 -5.87 1.09 31.43
C ILE A 764 -4.53 1.81 31.68
N VAL A 765 -3.43 1.07 31.90
CA VAL A 765 -2.10 1.65 32.14
C VAL A 765 -1.49 2.25 30.86
N GLU A 766 -1.64 1.57 29.73
CA GLU A 766 -1.16 2.06 28.43
C GLU A 766 -1.83 3.40 28.09
N ASN A 767 -3.15 3.50 28.28
CA ASN A 767 -3.92 4.70 27.95
C ASN A 767 -3.49 5.96 28.71
N ILE A 768 -3.02 5.80 29.95
CA ILE A 768 -2.60 6.90 30.83
C ILE A 768 -1.08 7.10 30.89
N SER A 769 -0.30 6.35 30.11
CA SER A 769 1.17 6.42 30.09
C SER A 769 1.72 7.83 29.76
N GLY A 770 1.10 8.50 28.79
CA GLY A 770 1.43 9.87 28.37
C GLY A 770 0.78 10.99 29.20
N GLU A 771 -0.08 10.65 30.16
CA GLU A 771 -0.94 11.60 30.86
C GLU A 771 -0.28 12.28 32.08
N SER A 772 -1.02 13.21 32.68
CA SER A 772 -0.57 13.99 33.84
C SER A 772 -0.04 13.10 34.97
N THR A 773 0.95 13.62 35.71
CA THR A 773 1.50 12.92 36.89
C THR A 773 0.42 12.58 37.91
N LYS A 774 -0.65 13.39 38.01
CA LYS A 774 -1.76 13.18 38.94
C LYS A 774 -2.64 12.00 38.50
N SER A 775 -2.98 11.92 37.22
CA SER A 775 -3.70 10.79 36.60
C SER A 775 -2.94 9.48 36.83
N ARG A 776 -1.63 9.49 36.58
CA ARG A 776 -0.74 8.33 36.80
C ARG A 776 -0.63 7.93 38.27
N GLN A 777 -0.56 8.89 39.20
CA GLN A 777 -0.59 8.60 40.65
C GLN A 777 -1.89 7.89 41.07
N ILE A 778 -3.05 8.39 40.63
CA ILE A 778 -4.36 7.80 40.98
C ILE A 778 -4.50 6.40 40.37
N CYS A 779 -4.07 6.23 39.12
CA CYS A 779 -4.04 4.94 38.44
C CYS A 779 -3.20 3.92 39.23
N TYR A 780 -1.92 4.24 39.52
CA TYR A 780 -1.05 3.34 40.27
C TYR A 780 -1.57 3.04 41.69
N GLN A 781 -2.07 4.05 42.41
CA GLN A 781 -2.66 3.85 43.74
C GLN A 781 -3.83 2.85 43.72
N SER A 782 -4.60 2.82 42.63
CA SER A 782 -5.72 1.87 42.46
C SER A 782 -5.24 0.48 42.04
N LEU A 783 -4.14 0.38 41.28
CA LEU A 783 -3.58 -0.86 40.76
C LEU A 783 -2.60 -1.57 41.72
N GLN A 784 -2.13 -0.89 42.78
CA GLN A 784 -1.03 -1.32 43.63
C GLN A 784 -1.16 -2.77 44.12
N GLU A 785 -2.35 -3.18 44.55
CA GLU A 785 -2.61 -4.56 44.99
C GLU A 785 -2.50 -5.57 43.83
N SER A 786 -3.05 -5.24 42.66
CA SER A 786 -2.97 -6.09 41.46
C SER A 786 -1.53 -6.29 40.99
N VAL A 787 -0.68 -5.25 41.05
CA VAL A 787 0.75 -5.37 40.71
C VAL A 787 1.48 -6.27 41.71
N GLN A 788 1.17 -6.17 43.00
CA GLN A 788 1.74 -7.06 44.02
C GLN A 788 1.29 -8.52 43.86
N VAL A 789 0.02 -8.75 43.50
CA VAL A 789 -0.49 -10.09 43.19
C VAL A 789 0.19 -10.65 41.94
N SER A 790 0.37 -9.82 40.89
CA SER A 790 1.11 -10.21 39.68
C SER A 790 2.53 -10.68 40.01
N LEU A 791 3.26 -9.92 40.83
CA LEU A 791 4.64 -10.29 41.21
C LEU A 791 4.68 -11.56 42.07
N ALA A 792 3.68 -11.77 42.94
CA ALA A 792 3.57 -12.97 43.78
C ALA A 792 3.17 -14.23 42.99
N LEU A 793 2.39 -14.08 41.91
CA LEU A 793 2.00 -15.18 41.03
C LEU A 793 3.09 -15.56 40.01
N PHE A 794 3.94 -14.61 39.60
CA PHE A 794 4.89 -14.81 38.50
C PHE A 794 5.77 -16.08 38.63
N PRO A 795 6.37 -16.40 39.81
CA PRO A 795 7.17 -17.62 39.96
C PRO A 795 6.36 -18.93 39.84
N ALA A 796 5.04 -18.90 40.05
CA ALA A 796 4.18 -20.07 39.94
C ALA A 796 3.78 -20.40 38.50
N PHE A 797 3.93 -19.43 37.58
CA PHE A 797 3.51 -19.54 36.18
C PHE A 797 4.67 -19.48 35.17
N ILE A 798 5.91 -19.34 35.62
CA ILE A 798 7.11 -19.18 34.76
C ILE A 798 7.28 -20.27 33.67
N HIS A 799 6.86 -21.51 33.95
CA HIS A 799 6.88 -22.63 32.99
C HIS A 799 5.61 -22.72 32.11
N GLN A 800 4.82 -21.66 32.04
CA GLN A 800 3.62 -21.55 31.20
C GLN A 800 3.77 -20.29 30.34
N SER A 801 4.29 -20.44 29.12
CA SER A 801 4.58 -19.32 28.23
C SER A 801 3.36 -18.45 27.90
N ASP A 802 2.16 -19.03 27.80
CA ASP A 802 0.93 -18.26 27.57
C ASP A 802 0.64 -17.27 28.69
N VAL A 803 0.65 -17.73 29.94
CA VAL A 803 0.44 -16.87 31.11
C VAL A 803 1.62 -15.91 31.32
N THR A 804 2.85 -16.38 31.12
CA THR A 804 4.06 -15.56 31.29
C THR A 804 4.14 -14.44 30.25
N ASP A 805 3.73 -14.68 29.01
CA ASP A 805 3.66 -13.68 27.94
C ASP A 805 2.72 -12.52 28.31
N GLU A 806 1.55 -12.84 28.88
CA GLU A 806 0.58 -11.85 29.39
C GLU A 806 1.14 -11.08 30.60
N MET A 807 1.70 -11.79 31.59
CA MET A 807 2.24 -11.17 32.80
C MET A 807 3.40 -10.23 32.48
N LEU A 808 4.31 -10.60 31.59
CA LEU A 808 5.38 -9.72 31.12
C LEU A 808 4.86 -8.55 30.28
N SER A 809 3.74 -8.71 29.56
CA SER A 809 3.09 -7.61 28.83
C SER A 809 2.63 -6.54 29.81
N PHE A 810 1.87 -6.94 30.83
CA PHE A 810 1.42 -6.06 31.91
C PHE A 810 2.60 -5.37 32.62
N PHE A 811 3.66 -6.11 32.96
CA PHE A 811 4.86 -5.51 33.58
C PHE A 811 5.63 -4.57 32.64
N LEU A 812 5.76 -4.87 31.35
CA LEU A 812 6.39 -3.97 30.37
C LEU A 812 5.60 -2.67 30.25
N THR A 813 4.28 -2.75 30.22
CA THR A 813 3.37 -1.59 30.16
C THR A 813 3.41 -0.77 31.45
N LEU A 814 3.49 -1.39 32.63
CA LEU A 814 3.78 -0.72 33.90
C LEU A 814 5.14 0.00 33.90
N PHE A 815 6.20 -0.65 33.40
CA PHE A 815 7.55 -0.06 33.33
C PHE A 815 7.63 1.14 32.38
N ARG A 816 6.81 1.15 31.32
CA ARG A 816 6.69 2.28 30.38
C ARG A 816 5.84 3.43 30.94
N GLY A 817 4.70 3.13 31.57
CA GLY A 817 3.72 4.15 31.99
C GLY A 817 3.84 4.64 33.45
N LEU A 818 4.12 3.74 34.40
CA LEU A 818 3.93 3.96 35.84
C LEU A 818 5.15 3.71 36.73
N ARG A 819 6.32 3.36 36.17
CA ARG A 819 7.57 3.08 36.91
C ARG A 819 7.93 4.16 37.95
N VAL A 820 7.75 5.44 37.62
CA VAL A 820 8.04 6.56 38.55
C VAL A 820 7.12 6.52 39.77
N GLN A 821 5.85 6.16 39.57
CA GLN A 821 4.84 6.03 40.63
C GLN A 821 5.02 4.75 41.45
N MET A 822 5.49 3.66 40.83
CA MET A 822 5.88 2.41 41.51
C MET A 822 7.01 2.63 42.52
N GLY A 823 7.91 3.57 42.23
CA GLY A 823 9.05 3.90 43.06
C GLY A 823 10.22 2.93 42.87
N VAL A 824 11.42 3.42 43.20
CA VAL A 824 12.68 2.70 43.01
C VAL A 824 12.71 1.33 43.69
N PRO A 825 12.45 1.19 45.01
CA PRO A 825 12.68 -0.09 45.70
C PRO A 825 11.81 -1.24 45.17
N PHE A 826 10.58 -0.94 44.75
CA PHE A 826 9.67 -1.94 44.19
C PHE A 826 10.02 -2.28 42.73
N THR A 827 10.52 -1.30 41.97
CA THR A 827 11.05 -1.53 40.62
C THR A 827 12.30 -2.43 40.67
N GLU A 828 13.23 -2.17 41.60
CA GLU A 828 14.41 -3.00 41.86
C GLU A 828 14.02 -4.45 42.23
N GLN A 829 13.01 -4.61 43.10
CA GLN A 829 12.49 -5.93 43.47
C GLN A 829 12.00 -6.72 42.24
N ILE A 830 11.22 -6.10 41.35
CA ILE A 830 10.69 -6.76 40.15
C ILE A 830 11.83 -7.16 39.20
N ILE A 831 12.79 -6.27 38.94
CA ILE A 831 13.95 -6.55 38.08
C ILE A 831 14.77 -7.73 38.65
N GLN A 832 15.03 -7.72 39.96
CA GLN A 832 15.76 -8.80 40.62
C GLN A 832 15.00 -10.13 40.57
N THR A 833 13.67 -10.11 40.71
CA THR A 833 12.85 -11.32 40.54
C THR A 833 12.96 -11.87 39.12
N PHE A 834 12.86 -11.05 38.08
CA PHE A 834 12.98 -11.53 36.69
C PHE A 834 14.38 -12.05 36.37
N LEU A 835 15.44 -11.31 36.73
CA LEU A 835 16.83 -11.75 36.54
C LEU A 835 17.15 -13.08 37.27
N ASN A 836 16.49 -13.35 38.40
CA ASN A 836 16.67 -14.60 39.15
C ASN A 836 15.85 -15.78 38.56
N MET A 837 14.81 -15.52 37.78
CA MET A 837 13.89 -16.55 37.29
C MET A 837 14.14 -16.94 35.83
N PHE A 838 14.61 -16.02 34.98
CA PHE A 838 15.06 -16.33 33.63
C PHE A 838 16.49 -16.88 33.64
N THR A 839 16.63 -18.14 34.06
CA THR A 839 17.88 -18.90 33.94
C THR A 839 18.13 -19.29 32.47
N ARG A 840 19.38 -19.61 32.13
CA ARG A 840 19.75 -20.16 30.81
C ARG A 840 18.88 -21.35 30.38
N GLU A 841 18.50 -22.20 31.33
CA GLU A 841 17.63 -23.37 31.09
C GLU A 841 16.23 -22.93 30.68
N GLN A 842 15.60 -22.01 31.43
CA GLN A 842 14.28 -21.48 31.09
C GLN A 842 14.28 -20.70 29.77
N LEU A 843 15.34 -19.94 29.49
CA LEU A 843 15.51 -19.20 28.24
C LEU A 843 15.68 -20.15 27.05
N ALA A 844 16.43 -21.24 27.20
CA ALA A 844 16.57 -22.25 26.16
C ALA A 844 15.26 -23.00 25.91
N GLU A 845 14.51 -23.37 26.95
CA GLU A 845 13.18 -23.98 26.82
C GLU A 845 12.20 -23.06 26.07
N SER A 846 12.16 -21.77 26.45
CA SER A 846 11.31 -20.75 25.82
C SER A 846 11.64 -20.53 24.35
N ILE A 847 12.92 -20.52 23.96
CA ILE A 847 13.35 -20.26 22.58
C ILE A 847 13.23 -21.52 21.70
N LEU A 848 13.56 -22.71 22.22
CA LEU A 848 13.72 -23.93 21.42
C LEU A 848 12.48 -24.82 21.39
N HIS A 849 11.61 -24.77 22.41
CA HIS A 849 10.51 -25.73 22.58
C HIS A 849 9.11 -25.11 22.60
N GLU A 850 8.96 -23.86 23.07
CA GLU A 850 7.65 -23.19 23.17
C GLU A 850 7.25 -22.35 21.93
N GLY A 851 8.03 -22.43 20.85
CA GLY A 851 7.75 -21.77 19.58
C GLY A 851 7.63 -20.24 19.69
N SER A 852 6.65 -19.66 19.00
CA SER A 852 6.48 -18.20 18.94
C SER A 852 5.98 -17.57 20.24
N THR A 853 5.38 -18.32 21.18
CA THR A 853 4.95 -17.76 22.47
C THR A 853 6.12 -17.64 23.43
N GLY A 854 6.97 -18.67 23.54
CA GLY A 854 8.20 -18.58 24.34
C GLY A 854 9.20 -17.54 23.79
N CYS A 855 9.29 -17.36 22.47
CA CYS A 855 10.05 -16.25 21.89
C CYS A 855 9.54 -14.87 22.35
N ARG A 856 8.21 -14.66 22.40
CA ARG A 856 7.59 -13.40 22.88
C ARG A 856 7.81 -13.16 24.38
N VAL A 857 7.87 -14.22 25.19
CA VAL A 857 8.27 -14.13 26.60
C VAL A 857 9.68 -13.53 26.73
N VAL A 858 10.66 -14.06 25.99
CA VAL A 858 12.04 -13.53 26.02
C VAL A 858 12.11 -12.12 25.43
N GLU A 859 11.41 -11.86 24.33
CA GLU A 859 11.28 -10.54 23.70
C GLU A 859 10.80 -9.47 24.71
N LYS A 860 9.69 -9.72 25.42
CA LYS A 860 9.14 -8.81 26.44
C LYS A 860 10.08 -8.64 27.63
N PHE A 861 10.75 -9.70 28.08
CA PHE A 861 11.73 -9.61 29.16
C PHE A 861 12.92 -8.71 28.75
N LEU A 862 13.48 -8.89 27.55
CA LEU A 862 14.53 -8.02 27.02
C LEU A 862 14.05 -6.56 26.89
N LYS A 863 12.80 -6.33 26.44
CA LYS A 863 12.18 -4.99 26.40
C LYS A 863 12.03 -4.34 27.78
N ILE A 864 11.76 -5.10 28.84
CA ILE A 864 11.77 -4.57 30.22
C ILE A 864 13.18 -4.11 30.59
N LEU A 865 14.20 -4.92 30.32
CA LEU A 865 15.61 -4.55 30.57
C LEU A 865 16.06 -3.34 29.72
N GLN A 866 15.57 -3.18 28.50
CA GLN A 866 15.82 -2.00 27.66
C GLN A 866 15.33 -0.72 28.36
N VAL A 867 14.12 -0.74 28.94
CA VAL A 867 13.57 0.39 29.72
C VAL A 867 14.43 0.68 30.95
N VAL A 868 15.00 -0.34 31.59
CA VAL A 868 15.87 -0.20 32.77
C VAL A 868 17.22 0.44 32.41
N VAL A 869 17.89 -0.01 31.35
CA VAL A 869 19.21 0.53 30.97
C VAL A 869 19.14 1.94 30.38
N GLN A 870 18.00 2.36 29.85
CA GLN A 870 17.82 3.72 29.33
C GLN A 870 17.69 4.80 30.42
N GLU A 871 17.55 4.42 31.68
CA GLU A 871 17.22 5.37 32.75
C GLU A 871 18.33 6.38 33.07
N PRO A 872 18.03 7.69 33.08
CA PRO A 872 18.99 8.73 33.44
C PRO A 872 19.20 8.77 34.96
N GLY A 873 20.07 7.89 35.49
CA GLY A 873 20.39 7.86 36.92
C GLY A 873 21.56 6.94 37.29
N GLN A 874 21.86 6.87 38.59
CA GLN A 874 22.78 5.85 39.15
C GLN A 874 22.02 4.64 39.71
N VAL A 875 20.69 4.75 39.84
CA VAL A 875 19.81 3.80 40.55
C VAL A 875 19.91 2.38 39.99
N PHE A 876 19.67 2.20 38.69
CA PHE A 876 19.63 0.86 38.08
C PHE A 876 20.98 0.36 37.55
N LYS A 877 22.05 1.14 37.70
CA LYS A 877 23.39 0.72 37.27
C LYS A 877 23.96 -0.53 37.94
N PRO A 878 23.63 -0.86 39.22
CA PRO A 878 24.04 -2.12 39.83
C PRO A 878 23.59 -3.37 39.05
N PHE A 879 22.55 -3.28 38.21
CA PHE A 879 22.08 -4.40 37.37
C PHE A 879 22.85 -4.56 36.05
N LEU A 880 23.63 -3.55 35.61
CA LEU A 880 24.34 -3.61 34.32
C LEU A 880 25.24 -4.86 34.16
N PRO A 881 26.03 -5.30 35.16
CA PRO A 881 26.83 -6.52 35.03
C PRO A 881 25.97 -7.76 34.80
N SER A 882 24.83 -7.87 35.52
CA SER A 882 23.89 -8.99 35.37
C SER A 882 23.16 -8.98 34.03
N ILE A 883 22.78 -7.80 33.53
CA ILE A 883 22.16 -7.64 32.21
C ILE A 883 23.14 -8.01 31.09
N ILE A 884 24.41 -7.59 31.20
CA ILE A 884 25.45 -7.94 30.22
C ILE A 884 25.75 -9.45 30.26
N SER A 885 25.89 -10.06 31.45
CA SER A 885 26.05 -11.52 31.61
C SER A 885 24.86 -12.29 30.99
N LEU A 886 23.62 -11.88 31.29
CA LEU A 886 22.41 -12.45 30.66
C LEU A 886 22.49 -12.41 29.13
N CYS A 887 22.82 -11.25 28.55
CA CYS A 887 22.89 -11.08 27.10
C CYS A 887 23.98 -11.98 26.48
N MET A 888 25.19 -11.96 27.04
CA MET A 888 26.38 -12.55 26.41
C MET A 888 26.61 -14.02 26.75
N GLU A 889 26.24 -14.45 27.96
CA GLU A 889 26.54 -15.79 28.49
C GLU A 889 25.32 -16.73 28.46
N GLN A 890 24.10 -16.17 28.39
CA GLN A 890 22.85 -16.95 28.41
C GLN A 890 22.08 -16.86 27.10
N VAL A 891 21.73 -15.65 26.64
CA VAL A 891 20.84 -15.47 25.47
C VAL A 891 21.59 -15.61 24.13
N TYR A 892 22.71 -14.91 23.94
CA TYR A 892 23.45 -14.94 22.67
C TYR A 892 23.87 -16.36 22.22
N PRO A 893 24.42 -17.24 23.09
CA PRO A 893 24.81 -18.58 22.67
C PRO A 893 23.67 -19.41 22.09
N ILE A 894 22.45 -19.29 22.65
CA ILE A 894 21.26 -20.00 22.16
C ILE A 894 20.90 -19.51 20.74
N ILE A 895 20.92 -18.19 20.51
CA ILE A 895 20.57 -17.58 19.22
C ILE A 895 21.64 -17.81 18.15
N ALA A 896 22.92 -17.91 18.56
CA ALA A 896 24.02 -18.21 17.66
C ALA A 896 23.97 -19.65 17.12
N GLU A 897 23.52 -20.61 17.94
CA GLU A 897 23.29 -22.00 17.54
C GLU A 897 21.94 -22.17 16.79
N HIS A 898 20.90 -21.48 17.24
CA HIS A 898 19.54 -21.56 16.70
C HIS A 898 18.96 -20.15 16.42
N PRO A 899 19.03 -19.66 15.17
CA PRO A 899 18.67 -18.28 14.85
C PRO A 899 17.17 -18.01 15.00
N SER A 900 16.80 -17.23 16.02
CA SER A 900 15.47 -16.65 16.19
C SER A 900 15.52 -15.14 15.87
N PRO A 901 14.89 -14.66 14.79
CA PRO A 901 15.05 -13.28 14.32
C PRO A 901 14.49 -12.25 15.32
N ASP A 902 13.35 -12.55 15.94
CA ASP A 902 12.64 -11.63 16.83
C ASP A 902 13.44 -11.39 18.14
N VAL A 903 13.90 -12.48 18.77
CA VAL A 903 14.72 -12.40 19.98
C VAL A 903 16.11 -11.81 19.66
N LYS A 904 16.66 -12.10 18.46
CA LYS A 904 17.93 -11.51 18.00
C LYS A 904 17.82 -9.99 17.90
N ALA A 905 16.76 -9.46 17.31
CA ALA A 905 16.55 -8.01 17.18
C ALA A 905 16.55 -7.30 18.54
N GLU A 906 15.78 -7.81 19.51
CA GLU A 906 15.66 -7.17 20.83
C GLU A 906 16.90 -7.34 21.72
N LEU A 907 17.67 -8.42 21.52
CA LEU A 907 18.99 -8.61 22.15
C LEU A 907 19.97 -7.53 21.67
N PHE A 908 20.08 -7.32 20.35
CA PHE A 908 20.98 -6.31 19.80
C PHE A 908 20.54 -4.88 20.15
N GLU A 909 19.23 -4.60 20.21
CA GLU A 909 18.70 -3.33 20.69
C GLU A 909 18.99 -3.10 22.18
N LEU A 910 18.93 -4.13 23.03
CA LEU A 910 19.33 -4.05 24.44
C LEU A 910 20.83 -3.77 24.60
N LEU A 911 21.68 -4.45 23.83
CA LEU A 911 23.11 -4.19 23.81
C LEU A 911 23.42 -2.76 23.32
N PHE A 912 22.77 -2.31 22.24
CA PHE A 912 22.91 -0.94 21.73
C PHE A 912 22.48 0.10 22.77
N ARG A 913 21.30 -0.05 23.39
CA ARG A 913 20.84 0.86 24.46
C ARG A 913 21.76 0.86 25.67
N THR A 914 22.31 -0.29 26.04
CA THR A 914 23.30 -0.42 27.12
C THR A 914 24.56 0.40 26.79
N LEU A 915 25.14 0.24 25.60
CA LEU A 915 26.29 1.02 25.15
C LEU A 915 25.98 2.53 25.07
N HIS A 916 24.85 2.89 24.44
CA HIS A 916 24.48 4.28 24.18
C HIS A 916 24.19 5.07 25.47
N HIS A 917 23.37 4.52 26.37
CA HIS A 917 22.95 5.22 27.60
C HIS A 917 23.95 5.06 28.75
N ASN A 918 24.70 3.94 28.80
CA ASN A 918 25.65 3.64 29.88
C ASN A 918 27.11 3.56 29.42
N TRP A 919 27.51 4.30 28.37
CA TRP A 919 28.90 4.39 27.93
C TRP A 919 29.90 4.68 29.08
N ARG A 920 29.47 5.41 30.11
CA ARG A 920 30.26 5.70 31.33
C ARG A 920 30.56 4.50 32.24
N TYR A 921 29.98 3.34 31.96
CA TYR A 921 30.31 2.06 32.61
C TYR A 921 31.56 1.41 31.97
N PHE A 922 31.88 1.79 30.72
CA PHE A 922 33.05 1.32 29.98
C PHE A 922 34.15 2.39 29.89
N PHE A 923 33.76 3.68 29.78
CA PHE A 923 34.69 4.78 29.57
C PHE A 923 34.61 5.80 30.70
N ARG A 924 35.76 6.23 31.22
CA ARG A 924 35.82 7.29 32.24
C ARG A 924 35.23 8.59 31.72
N SER A 925 34.71 9.41 32.64
CA SER A 925 34.15 10.73 32.32
C SER A 925 35.18 11.71 31.73
N THR A 926 36.48 11.40 31.82
CA THR A 926 37.59 12.13 31.22
C THR A 926 37.83 11.83 29.74
N VAL A 927 37.24 10.77 29.17
CA VAL A 927 37.55 10.30 27.80
C VAL A 927 37.30 11.35 26.71
N LEU A 928 36.25 12.18 26.85
CA LEU A 928 36.03 13.30 25.92
C LEU A 928 37.12 14.38 26.02
N ALA A 929 37.71 14.58 27.21
CA ALA A 929 38.76 15.56 27.45
C ALA A 929 40.17 15.04 27.12
N SER A 930 40.42 13.73 27.19
CA SER A 930 41.68 13.10 26.76
C SER A 930 41.76 13.00 25.23
N VAL A 931 40.67 12.61 24.56
CA VAL A 931 40.55 12.64 23.09
C VAL A 931 40.78 14.06 22.53
N GLN A 932 40.17 15.09 23.13
CA GLN A 932 40.40 16.49 22.74
C GLN A 932 41.83 16.99 23.02
N ARG A 933 42.60 16.31 23.87
CA ARG A 933 44.00 16.66 24.20
C ARG A 933 45.03 15.78 23.48
N GLY A 934 44.60 14.84 22.64
CA GLY A 934 45.51 13.95 21.91
C GLY A 934 46.26 12.95 22.80
N ILE A 935 45.74 12.64 24.00
CA ILE A 935 46.32 11.62 24.89
C ILE A 935 45.70 10.28 24.51
N ALA A 936 46.51 9.37 23.97
CA ALA A 936 46.02 8.21 23.21
C ALA A 936 45.49 7.04 24.06
N GLU A 937 45.80 6.97 25.36
CA GLU A 937 45.50 5.81 26.21
C GLU A 937 44.98 6.23 27.60
N GLU A 938 43.65 6.28 27.75
CA GLU A 938 43.02 6.08 29.05
C GLU A 938 42.52 4.63 29.13
N GLN A 939 42.85 3.93 30.22
CA GLN A 939 42.39 2.55 30.43
C GLN A 939 40.87 2.47 30.45
N MET A 940 40.33 1.56 29.63
CA MET A 940 38.92 1.27 29.55
C MET A 940 38.48 0.44 30.76
N GLU A 941 37.35 0.79 31.36
CA GLU A 941 36.76 0.02 32.45
C GLU A 941 35.90 -1.11 31.85
N ASN A 942 35.91 -2.29 32.45
CA ASN A 942 35.18 -3.47 31.97
C ASN A 942 35.48 -3.89 30.50
N GLU A 943 36.72 -3.69 30.05
CA GLU A 943 37.18 -3.99 28.68
C GLU A 943 36.75 -5.35 28.11
N PRO A 944 36.82 -6.49 28.84
CA PRO A 944 36.40 -7.79 28.30
C PRO A 944 34.92 -7.83 27.90
N GLN A 945 34.05 -7.13 28.63
CA GLN A 945 32.60 -7.10 28.37
C GLN A 945 32.29 -6.30 27.10
N PHE A 946 32.88 -5.11 26.96
CA PHE A 946 32.71 -4.27 25.77
C PHE A 946 33.24 -4.95 24.51
N SER A 947 34.45 -5.52 24.57
CA SER A 947 35.06 -6.22 23.43
C SER A 947 34.22 -7.41 22.98
N ALA A 948 33.63 -8.17 23.92
CA ALA A 948 32.71 -9.25 23.59
C ALA A 948 31.43 -8.74 22.89
N ILE A 949 30.82 -7.65 23.40
CA ILE A 949 29.64 -7.03 22.76
C ILE A 949 29.96 -6.57 21.33
N MET A 950 31.08 -5.87 21.15
CA MET A 950 31.50 -5.37 19.84
C MET A 950 31.83 -6.50 18.85
N GLN A 951 32.45 -7.59 19.32
CA GLN A 951 32.70 -8.78 18.51
C GLN A 951 31.39 -9.42 18.03
N VAL A 952 30.41 -9.58 18.93
CA VAL A 952 29.10 -10.15 18.63
C VAL A 952 28.30 -9.26 17.66
N MET A 953 28.36 -7.94 17.82
CA MET A 953 27.79 -7.01 16.84
C MET A 953 28.47 -7.09 15.47
N GLY A 954 29.80 -7.18 15.42
CA GLY A 954 30.57 -7.26 14.18
C GLY A 954 30.40 -8.57 13.41
N GLN A 955 30.12 -9.68 14.10
CA GLN A 955 29.88 -11.01 13.48
C GLN A 955 28.46 -11.18 12.92
N SER A 956 27.56 -10.21 13.12
CA SER A 956 26.15 -10.30 12.71
C SER A 956 25.80 -9.54 11.42
N TRP A 957 26.80 -9.02 10.69
CA TRP A 957 26.64 -8.31 9.41
C TRP A 957 27.15 -9.13 8.22
#